data_AF-A0A8B7N8Q6-F1
#
_entry.id   AF-A0A8B7N8Q6-F1
#
_cell.length_a   1.000
_cell.length_b   1.000
_cell.length_c   1.000
_cell.angle_alpha   90.00
_cell.angle_beta   90.00
_cell.angle_gamma   90.00
#
_symmetry.space_group_name_H-M   'P 1'
#
loop_
_entity.id
_entity.type
_entity.pdbx_description
1 polymer ?
#
loop_
_entity_poly.entity_id
_entity_poly.type
_entity_poly.pdbx_seq_one_letter_code
_entity_poly.pdbx_strand_id
1 'polypeptide(L)'
;MEEKTAMEQRADGDVSFSEFYSRVCDRIRSENILDTVMKEFQQCSSDQQRISYVWNLPETRQLSLKHKTSFKSREEAAFCEDLYDRLVVDERNADKALEAIQRAILKTPTADKHLLAVRFMKRAWALLLMEKFTEAFVDAKRAIISTQTPGVLWNAHEILGHCNAKARKFKEAEANFAKALESLKKSKASNVERAAVAGRVSTVLRMVKDENKPKNRSKESAKKLEENRTKKNTTRNTDTLDEVSAPTTASDVSRSRKLPKLSYGTHPKLVSASVAVRVVVTEERGRAVVASRDIKPGSVVMVEQPYAYTVNASQLHERCLRCCRRSLTNVPCDNCAVVQYCGESCARQAAQQHRLQCCVLTLLYDAALGNMAPLVFRILSTIGWTKLKKSQEKLCQEQELAEQKERSGPDDILVSGHQPWGWEGQYSPHDYLATFNLVTNSSKRTFGDLFKRALSAAYLTHCLLTAGFFAPTKPTEEELQFTATLALRHLQSSSCNAYEISEMQITGDIAGNKSLEIGGAIYPTISLTNHSCFPNVTRYNVGTACVLRATRFIPRDAEILDNYGYFFHATPLIERRDALRNQYKFDCSCDACTYQWPLYPHQGGEPVVFRCPVSTCQAPSSLGDGLKKKCRTCGDEKDYGKLVSEISDKLPDYSKAIQQMQSGRFETALQTLVQHQAMLDGFAVYPAKHYTDVQEIMRQCMSSLGNVNHCEATNTE
;
A
#
# COMPACT_ATOMS: atom_id res chain seq x y z
N MET A 1 -16.73 -52.84 -11.96
CA MET A 1 -16.50 -52.87 -10.50
C MET A 1 -15.11 -52.37 -10.14
N GLU A 2 -14.12 -52.49 -11.03
CA GLU A 2 -12.77 -51.91 -10.87
C GLU A 2 -12.69 -50.39 -11.18
N GLU A 3 -13.66 -49.80 -11.87
CA GLU A 3 -13.75 -48.34 -12.05
C GLU A 3 -14.31 -47.60 -10.81
N LYS A 4 -15.07 -48.27 -9.94
CA LYS A 4 -15.54 -47.66 -8.67
C LYS A 4 -14.41 -47.53 -7.66
N THR A 5 -13.49 -48.50 -7.63
CA THR A 5 -12.29 -48.47 -6.79
C THR A 5 -11.26 -47.44 -7.27
N ALA A 6 -11.23 -47.12 -8.58
CA ALA A 6 -10.39 -46.04 -9.12
C ALA A 6 -10.95 -44.62 -8.84
N MET A 7 -12.26 -44.49 -8.60
CA MET A 7 -12.87 -43.23 -8.15
C MET A 7 -12.70 -43.02 -6.64
N GLU A 8 -12.70 -44.09 -5.84
CA GLU A 8 -12.44 -44.02 -4.39
C GLU A 8 -10.95 -43.82 -4.07
N GLN A 9 -10.04 -44.15 -4.98
CA GLN A 9 -8.59 -43.89 -4.84
C GLN A 9 -8.11 -42.57 -5.49
N ARG A 10 -9.03 -41.75 -6.03
CA ARG A 10 -8.75 -40.36 -6.47
C ARG A 10 -9.19 -39.30 -5.45
N ALA A 11 -9.55 -39.70 -4.23
CA ALA A 11 -9.98 -38.81 -3.15
C ALA A 11 -8.82 -38.17 -2.35
N ASP A 12 -7.58 -38.20 -2.85
CA ASP A 12 -6.39 -37.86 -2.05
C ASP A 12 -5.65 -36.58 -2.50
N GLY A 13 -6.34 -35.72 -3.25
CA GLY A 13 -5.86 -34.39 -3.69
C GLY A 13 -6.25 -33.24 -2.74
N ASP A 14 -5.42 -32.20 -2.68
CA ASP A 14 -5.67 -30.97 -1.89
C ASP A 14 -6.92 -30.22 -2.35
N VAL A 15 -7.92 -30.10 -1.45
CA VAL A 15 -9.21 -29.47 -1.76
C VAL A 15 -9.10 -27.94 -1.71
N SER A 16 -9.21 -27.30 -2.88
CA SER A 16 -9.31 -25.83 -2.98
C SER A 16 -10.59 -25.31 -2.32
N PHE A 17 -10.67 -24.02 -1.97
CA PHE A 17 -11.92 -23.49 -1.43
C PHE A 17 -13.04 -23.55 -2.47
N SER A 18 -12.72 -23.28 -3.75
CA SER A 18 -13.68 -23.40 -4.85
C SER A 18 -14.30 -24.81 -4.93
N GLU A 19 -13.47 -25.84 -4.79
CA GLU A 19 -13.91 -27.24 -4.80
C GLU A 19 -14.73 -27.58 -3.55
N PHE A 20 -14.25 -27.18 -2.36
CA PHE A 20 -14.99 -27.36 -1.10
C PHE A 20 -16.38 -26.71 -1.17
N TYR A 21 -16.44 -25.45 -1.59
CA TYR A 21 -17.68 -24.69 -1.73
C TYR A 21 -18.63 -25.32 -2.75
N SER A 22 -18.10 -25.77 -3.89
CA SER A 22 -18.89 -26.46 -4.91
C SER A 22 -19.49 -27.76 -4.39
N ARG A 23 -18.73 -28.59 -3.66
CA ARG A 23 -19.26 -29.84 -3.06
C ARG A 23 -20.45 -29.57 -2.14
N VAL A 24 -20.35 -28.55 -1.28
CA VAL A 24 -21.46 -28.14 -0.41
C VAL A 24 -22.69 -27.70 -1.24
N CYS A 25 -22.48 -26.87 -2.26
CA CYS A 25 -23.56 -26.38 -3.12
C CYS A 25 -24.18 -27.51 -3.96
N ASP A 26 -23.38 -28.48 -4.40
CA ASP A 26 -23.83 -29.64 -5.17
C ASP A 26 -24.71 -30.53 -4.31
N ARG A 27 -24.34 -30.81 -3.05
CA ARG A 27 -25.17 -31.58 -2.12
C ARG A 27 -26.50 -30.89 -1.86
N ILE A 28 -26.48 -29.59 -1.52
CA ILE A 28 -27.69 -28.82 -1.25
C ILE A 28 -28.66 -28.88 -2.44
N ARG A 29 -28.13 -28.82 -3.68
CA ARG A 29 -28.91 -28.93 -4.90
C ARG A 29 -29.39 -30.35 -5.18
N SER A 30 -28.53 -31.37 -5.06
CA SER A 30 -28.87 -32.76 -5.36
C SER A 30 -29.89 -33.35 -4.38
N GLU A 31 -29.83 -32.95 -3.12
CA GLU A 31 -30.77 -33.35 -2.08
C GLU A 31 -32.03 -32.46 -2.08
N ASN A 32 -32.07 -31.39 -2.88
CA ASN A 32 -33.16 -30.42 -2.96
C ASN A 32 -33.56 -29.82 -1.58
N ILE A 33 -32.57 -29.44 -0.78
CA ILE A 33 -32.73 -28.97 0.61
C ILE A 33 -32.43 -27.47 0.81
N LEU A 34 -32.35 -26.68 -0.27
CA LEU A 34 -31.98 -25.26 -0.20
C LEU A 34 -32.88 -24.48 0.76
N ASP A 35 -34.20 -24.64 0.66
CA ASP A 35 -35.16 -23.91 1.49
C ASP A 35 -35.01 -24.28 2.98
N THR A 36 -34.75 -25.56 3.27
CA THR A 36 -34.48 -26.05 4.62
C THR A 36 -33.21 -25.42 5.17
N VAL A 37 -32.11 -25.47 4.41
CA VAL A 37 -30.82 -24.89 4.81
C VAL A 37 -30.93 -23.38 5.02
N MET A 38 -31.64 -22.69 4.13
CA MET A 38 -31.90 -21.25 4.26
C MET A 38 -32.66 -20.95 5.55
N LYS A 39 -33.76 -21.66 5.80
CA LYS A 39 -34.59 -21.48 6.99
C LYS A 39 -33.82 -21.74 8.29
N GLU A 40 -33.10 -22.86 8.38
CA GLU A 40 -32.34 -23.23 9.57
C GLU A 40 -31.16 -22.28 9.83
N PHE A 41 -30.41 -21.90 8.79
CA PHE A 41 -29.28 -20.99 8.95
C PHE A 41 -29.74 -19.57 9.30
N GLN A 42 -30.86 -19.10 8.76
CA GLN A 42 -31.42 -17.78 9.11
C GLN A 42 -31.92 -17.70 10.56
N GLN A 43 -32.23 -18.83 11.20
CA GLN A 43 -32.54 -18.87 12.64
C GLN A 43 -31.31 -18.67 13.52
N CYS A 44 -30.09 -18.76 12.97
CA CYS A 44 -28.86 -18.51 13.72
C CYS A 44 -28.72 -17.01 14.06
N SER A 45 -28.83 -16.71 15.35
CA SER A 45 -28.82 -15.36 15.92
C SER A 45 -27.41 -14.82 16.23
N SER A 46 -26.40 -15.70 16.27
CA SER A 46 -25.00 -15.36 16.56
C SER A 46 -24.02 -15.97 15.56
N ASP A 47 -22.82 -15.42 15.46
CA ASP A 47 -21.76 -16.02 14.62
C ASP A 47 -21.38 -17.43 15.11
N GLN A 48 -21.43 -17.68 16.43
CA GLN A 48 -21.17 -19.02 16.99
C GLN A 48 -22.19 -20.05 16.50
N GLN A 49 -23.48 -19.70 16.48
CA GLN A 49 -24.53 -20.58 15.95
C GLN A 49 -24.35 -20.84 14.45
N ARG A 50 -24.01 -19.79 13.68
CA ARG A 50 -23.73 -19.93 12.24
C ARG A 50 -22.55 -20.85 11.97
N ILE A 51 -21.49 -20.72 12.76
CA ILE A 51 -20.33 -21.62 12.67
C ILE A 51 -20.70 -23.04 13.06
N SER A 52 -21.39 -23.24 14.19
CA SER A 52 -21.81 -24.57 14.62
C SER A 52 -22.65 -25.27 13.54
N TYR A 53 -23.56 -24.53 12.90
CA TYR A 53 -24.35 -25.04 11.77
C TYR A 53 -23.46 -25.52 10.61
N VAL A 54 -22.58 -24.68 10.08
CA VAL A 54 -21.73 -25.07 8.93
C VAL A 54 -20.67 -26.11 9.29
N TRP A 55 -20.24 -26.14 10.55
CA TRP A 55 -19.28 -27.11 11.07
C TRP A 55 -19.86 -28.53 11.11
N ASN A 56 -21.18 -28.65 11.29
CA ASN A 56 -21.89 -29.92 11.29
C ASN A 56 -22.20 -30.47 9.89
N LEU A 57 -21.92 -29.72 8.83
CA LEU A 57 -22.06 -30.22 7.46
C LEU A 57 -21.01 -31.33 7.20
N PRO A 58 -21.38 -32.43 6.51
CA PRO A 58 -20.46 -33.52 6.21
C PRO A 58 -19.16 -33.08 5.54
N GLU A 59 -19.26 -32.14 4.58
CA GLU A 59 -18.11 -31.63 3.84
C GLU A 59 -17.10 -30.90 4.73
N THR A 60 -17.59 -30.17 5.74
CA THR A 60 -16.75 -29.44 6.69
C THR A 60 -16.08 -30.41 7.66
N ARG A 61 -16.82 -31.38 8.22
CA ARG A 61 -16.26 -32.38 9.14
C ARG A 61 -15.19 -33.27 8.49
N GLN A 62 -15.35 -33.56 7.20
CA GLN A 62 -14.42 -34.37 6.42
C GLN A 62 -13.28 -33.56 5.81
N LEU A 63 -13.28 -32.23 5.96
CA LEU A 63 -12.27 -31.37 5.36
C LEU A 63 -10.90 -31.62 6.00
N SER A 64 -9.97 -32.12 5.18
CA SER A 64 -8.57 -32.30 5.55
C SER A 64 -7.70 -31.60 4.52
N LEU A 65 -6.96 -30.58 4.95
CA LEU A 65 -6.05 -29.82 4.11
C LEU A 65 -4.61 -30.27 4.37
N LYS A 66 -3.86 -30.62 3.32
CA LYS A 66 -2.43 -30.95 3.45
C LYS A 66 -1.56 -29.71 3.18
N HIS A 67 -0.28 -29.80 3.54
CA HIS A 67 0.69 -28.74 3.29
C HIS A 67 0.90 -28.55 1.78
N LYS A 68 0.47 -27.40 1.27
CA LYS A 68 0.64 -27.00 -0.13
C LYS A 68 1.61 -25.82 -0.23
N THR A 69 2.89 -26.10 0.01
CA THR A 69 3.94 -25.16 -0.39
C THR A 69 4.07 -25.19 -1.92
N SER A 70 4.08 -24.02 -2.56
CA SER A 70 4.69 -23.94 -3.90
C SER A 70 6.16 -24.29 -3.72
N PHE A 71 6.53 -25.52 -4.09
CA PHE A 71 7.86 -26.05 -3.86
C PHE A 71 8.87 -25.40 -4.79
N LYS A 72 10.09 -25.28 -4.28
CA LYS A 72 11.27 -24.93 -5.09
C LYS A 72 11.67 -26.15 -5.90
N SER A 73 11.83 -25.99 -7.22
CA SER A 73 12.28 -27.03 -8.14
C SER A 73 13.54 -26.59 -8.87
N ARG A 74 14.54 -27.47 -8.91
CA ARG A 74 15.78 -27.22 -9.67
C ARG A 74 15.49 -27.15 -11.17
N GLU A 75 14.60 -28.01 -11.64
CA GLU A 75 14.20 -28.16 -13.04
C GLU A 75 13.48 -26.90 -13.52
N GLU A 76 12.47 -26.44 -12.77
CA GLU A 76 11.75 -25.22 -13.12
C GLU A 76 12.64 -23.97 -13.02
N ALA A 77 13.56 -23.93 -12.05
CA ALA A 77 14.53 -22.85 -11.93
C ALA A 77 15.50 -22.83 -13.12
N ALA A 78 15.96 -24.00 -13.58
CA ALA A 78 16.81 -24.13 -14.75
C ALA A 78 16.10 -23.70 -16.05
N PHE A 79 14.81 -24.03 -16.20
CA PHE A 79 14.02 -23.55 -17.34
C PHE A 79 13.93 -22.02 -17.40
N CYS A 80 13.70 -21.37 -16.25
CA CYS A 80 13.68 -19.91 -16.17
C CYS A 80 15.07 -19.30 -16.46
N GLU A 81 16.13 -19.99 -16.04
CA GLU A 81 17.51 -19.57 -16.30
C GLU A 81 17.92 -19.69 -17.77
N ASP A 82 17.50 -20.75 -18.47
CA ASP A 82 17.70 -20.90 -19.92
C ASP A 82 16.99 -19.78 -20.70
N LEU A 83 15.77 -19.42 -20.29
CA LEU A 83 15.07 -18.27 -20.87
C LEU A 83 15.85 -16.97 -20.66
N TYR A 84 16.41 -16.75 -19.48
CA TYR A 84 17.29 -15.60 -19.23
C TYR A 84 18.51 -15.62 -20.17
N ASP A 85 19.20 -16.75 -20.30
CA ASP A 85 20.42 -16.86 -21.11
C ASP A 85 20.15 -16.55 -22.60
N ARG A 86 18.95 -16.90 -23.10
CA ARG A 86 18.50 -16.56 -24.45
C ARG A 86 18.13 -15.08 -24.63
N LEU A 87 17.64 -14.41 -23.58
CA LEU A 87 17.18 -13.02 -23.65
C LEU A 87 18.31 -12.02 -23.43
N VAL A 88 19.23 -12.29 -22.51
CA VAL A 88 20.26 -11.33 -22.07
C VAL A 88 21.29 -10.94 -23.14
N VAL A 89 21.34 -11.68 -24.25
CA VAL A 89 22.24 -11.38 -25.38
C VAL A 89 21.86 -10.09 -26.13
N ASP A 90 20.62 -9.61 -25.97
CA ASP A 90 20.13 -8.36 -26.55
C ASP A 90 19.71 -7.41 -25.43
N GLU A 91 20.37 -6.25 -25.32
CA GLU A 91 20.11 -5.25 -24.28
C GLU A 91 18.65 -4.77 -24.28
N ARG A 92 17.96 -4.84 -25.42
CA ARG A 92 16.53 -4.48 -25.55
C ARG A 92 15.60 -5.45 -24.80
N ASN A 93 16.08 -6.62 -24.41
CA ASN A 93 15.33 -7.63 -23.65
C ASN A 93 15.74 -7.69 -22.18
N ALA A 94 16.52 -6.73 -21.67
CA ALA A 94 17.07 -6.79 -20.33
C ALA A 94 15.98 -6.82 -19.23
N ASP A 95 14.82 -6.20 -19.46
CA ASP A 95 13.64 -6.24 -18.59
C ASP A 95 13.04 -7.65 -18.49
N LYS A 96 12.84 -8.32 -19.63
CA LYS A 96 12.34 -9.71 -19.70
C LYS A 96 13.36 -10.69 -19.14
N ALA A 97 14.65 -10.45 -19.38
CA ALA A 97 15.73 -11.23 -18.79
C ALA A 97 15.70 -11.10 -17.26
N LEU A 98 15.56 -9.88 -16.73
CA LEU A 98 15.43 -9.62 -15.29
C LEU A 98 14.25 -10.39 -14.68
N GLU A 99 13.09 -10.40 -15.33
CA GLU A 99 11.93 -11.16 -14.88
C GLU A 99 12.21 -12.67 -14.85
N ALA A 100 12.79 -13.21 -15.93
CA ALA A 100 13.11 -14.63 -16.05
C ALA A 100 14.09 -15.09 -14.95
N ILE A 101 15.17 -14.34 -14.72
CA ILE A 101 16.15 -14.70 -13.69
C ILE A 101 15.60 -14.51 -12.26
N GLN A 102 14.70 -13.54 -12.05
CA GLN A 102 14.02 -13.39 -10.76
C GLN A 102 13.15 -14.62 -10.45
N ARG A 103 12.41 -15.14 -11.43
CA ARG A 103 11.65 -16.40 -11.29
C ARG A 103 12.57 -17.59 -11.02
N ALA A 104 13.73 -17.66 -11.68
CA ALA A 104 14.74 -18.69 -11.42
C ALA A 104 15.21 -18.66 -9.95
N ILE A 105 15.52 -17.47 -9.42
CA ILE A 105 15.94 -17.27 -8.02
C ILE A 105 14.85 -17.74 -7.05
N LEU A 106 13.59 -17.37 -7.28
CA LEU A 106 12.46 -17.78 -6.43
C LEU A 106 12.31 -19.29 -6.36
N LYS A 107 12.45 -19.98 -7.49
CA LYS A 107 12.33 -21.45 -7.62
C LYS A 107 13.57 -22.20 -7.16
N THR A 108 14.71 -21.54 -6.95
CA THR A 108 15.95 -22.20 -6.52
C THR A 108 15.84 -22.70 -5.08
N PRO A 109 16.12 -23.99 -4.80
CA PRO A 109 16.29 -24.49 -3.43
C PRO A 109 17.37 -23.69 -2.68
N THR A 110 17.05 -23.11 -1.52
CA THR A 110 18.00 -22.19 -0.84
C THR A 110 19.21 -22.90 -0.23
N ALA A 111 19.15 -24.23 -0.07
CA ALA A 111 20.30 -25.05 0.25
C ALA A 111 21.39 -25.00 -0.85
N ASP A 112 21.02 -24.72 -2.10
CA ASP A 112 21.95 -24.64 -3.23
C ASP A 112 22.56 -23.24 -3.36
N LYS A 113 23.44 -22.91 -2.41
CA LYS A 113 24.10 -21.60 -2.34
C LYS A 113 24.89 -21.26 -3.60
N HIS A 114 25.46 -22.27 -4.26
CA HIS A 114 26.23 -22.09 -5.48
C HIS A 114 25.32 -21.63 -6.64
N LEU A 115 24.22 -22.34 -6.91
CA LEU A 115 23.28 -21.94 -7.95
C LEU A 115 22.64 -20.58 -7.66
N LEU A 116 22.30 -20.29 -6.40
CA LEU A 116 21.83 -18.96 -6.02
C LEU A 116 22.88 -17.88 -6.32
N ALA A 117 24.16 -18.12 -6.04
CA ALA A 117 25.23 -17.18 -6.36
C ALA A 117 25.35 -16.90 -7.87
N VAL A 118 25.26 -17.94 -8.70
CA VAL A 118 25.23 -17.82 -10.16
C VAL A 118 24.05 -16.95 -10.60
N ARG A 119 22.85 -17.21 -10.06
CA ARG A 119 21.62 -16.50 -10.44
C ARG A 119 21.58 -15.06 -9.94
N PHE A 120 22.12 -14.77 -8.75
CA PHE A 120 22.30 -13.39 -8.29
C PHE A 120 23.27 -12.62 -9.18
N MET A 121 24.37 -13.24 -9.62
CA MET A 121 25.30 -12.63 -10.56
C MET A 121 24.62 -12.36 -11.91
N LYS A 122 23.85 -13.32 -12.45
CA LYS A 122 23.05 -13.13 -13.68
C LYS A 122 22.05 -11.98 -13.53
N ARG A 123 21.33 -11.91 -12.40
CA ARG A 123 20.42 -10.79 -12.12
C ARG A 123 21.16 -9.45 -12.05
N ALA A 124 22.33 -9.42 -11.41
CA ALA A 124 23.19 -8.24 -11.36
C ALA A 124 23.63 -7.77 -12.75
N TRP A 125 23.89 -8.71 -13.69
CA TRP A 125 24.22 -8.39 -15.07
C TRP A 125 23.04 -7.76 -15.82
N ALA A 126 21.84 -8.35 -15.75
CA ALA A 126 20.64 -7.73 -16.34
C ALA A 126 20.38 -6.32 -15.78
N LEU A 127 20.53 -6.14 -14.46
CA LEU A 127 20.40 -4.82 -13.83
C LEU A 127 21.45 -3.83 -14.32
N LEU A 128 22.67 -4.28 -14.61
CA LEU A 128 23.72 -3.44 -15.18
C LEU A 128 23.36 -2.97 -16.60
N LEU A 129 22.82 -3.85 -17.44
CA LEU A 129 22.34 -3.52 -18.80
C LEU A 129 21.20 -2.50 -18.76
N MET A 130 20.34 -2.57 -17.74
CA MET A 130 19.26 -1.59 -17.49
C MET A 130 19.75 -0.31 -16.78
N GLU A 131 21.05 -0.11 -16.63
CA GLU A 131 21.65 1.01 -15.90
C GLU A 131 21.21 1.15 -14.42
N LYS A 132 20.70 0.08 -13.80
CA LYS A 132 20.34 0.02 -12.38
C LYS A 132 21.57 -0.33 -11.53
N PHE A 133 22.57 0.55 -11.53
CA PHE A 133 23.89 0.32 -10.93
C PHE A 133 23.85 0.03 -9.42
N THR A 134 22.93 0.65 -8.67
CA THR A 134 22.82 0.43 -7.22
C THR A 134 22.35 -0.98 -6.93
N GLU A 135 21.34 -1.44 -7.65
CA GLU A 135 20.76 -2.77 -7.58
C GLU A 135 21.76 -3.84 -8.05
N ALA A 136 22.41 -3.60 -9.19
CA ALA A 136 23.46 -4.47 -9.73
C ALA A 136 24.60 -4.68 -8.72
N PHE A 137 25.03 -3.60 -8.06
CA PHE A 137 26.06 -3.67 -7.03
C PHE A 137 25.66 -4.55 -5.83
N VAL A 138 24.41 -4.46 -5.38
CA VAL A 138 23.90 -5.26 -4.24
C VAL A 138 23.95 -6.75 -4.58
N ASP A 139 23.45 -7.16 -5.75
CA ASP A 139 23.42 -8.57 -6.11
C ASP A 139 24.80 -9.15 -6.46
N ALA A 140 25.68 -8.37 -7.11
CA ALA A 140 27.06 -8.78 -7.33
C ALA A 140 27.79 -9.05 -6.00
N LYS A 141 27.55 -8.22 -4.97
CA LYS A 141 28.05 -8.50 -3.61
C LYS A 141 27.45 -9.77 -3.01
N ARG A 142 26.15 -10.01 -3.17
CA ARG A 142 25.52 -11.25 -2.68
C ARG A 142 26.13 -12.49 -3.33
N ALA A 143 26.40 -12.45 -4.63
CA ALA A 143 27.05 -13.54 -5.34
C ALA A 143 28.43 -13.86 -4.73
N ILE A 144 29.28 -12.84 -4.51
CA ILE A 144 30.63 -13.00 -3.92
C ILE A 144 30.57 -13.58 -2.49
N ILE A 145 29.60 -13.14 -1.68
CA ILE A 145 29.43 -13.66 -0.32
C ILE A 145 28.99 -15.14 -0.34
N SER A 146 28.27 -15.57 -1.38
CA SER A 146 27.65 -16.89 -1.45
C SER A 146 28.55 -17.97 -2.06
N THR A 147 29.61 -17.61 -2.79
CA THR A 147 30.50 -18.58 -3.45
C THR A 147 31.93 -18.08 -3.60
N GLN A 148 32.88 -19.01 -3.68
CA GLN A 148 34.29 -18.74 -4.02
C GLN A 148 34.67 -19.27 -5.41
N THR A 149 33.69 -19.69 -6.23
CA THR A 149 33.95 -20.23 -7.57
C THR A 149 34.50 -19.16 -8.50
N PRO A 150 35.70 -19.34 -9.10
CA PRO A 150 36.32 -18.33 -9.96
C PRO A 150 35.43 -17.86 -11.11
N GLY A 151 34.62 -18.77 -11.68
CA GLY A 151 33.68 -18.49 -12.76
C GLY A 151 32.57 -17.49 -12.41
N VAL A 152 32.12 -17.46 -11.14
CA VAL A 152 31.13 -16.47 -10.69
C VAL A 152 31.80 -15.19 -10.24
N LEU A 153 32.96 -15.32 -9.58
CA LEU A 153 33.70 -14.20 -9.01
C LEU A 153 34.19 -13.21 -10.07
N TRP A 154 34.66 -13.68 -11.23
CA TRP A 154 35.16 -12.76 -12.25
C TRP A 154 34.06 -11.83 -12.76
N ASN A 155 32.87 -12.38 -13.05
CA ASN A 155 31.74 -11.61 -13.57
C ASN A 155 31.18 -10.67 -12.49
N ALA A 156 31.02 -11.15 -11.25
CA ALA A 156 30.60 -10.30 -10.14
C ALA A 156 31.56 -9.11 -9.90
N HIS A 157 32.88 -9.33 -9.99
CA HIS A 157 33.86 -8.25 -9.87
C HIS A 157 33.87 -7.30 -11.08
N GLU A 158 33.62 -7.78 -12.30
CA GLU A 158 33.42 -6.91 -13.47
C GLU A 158 32.25 -5.95 -13.23
N ILE A 159 31.08 -6.49 -12.83
CA ILE A 159 29.87 -5.69 -12.52
C ILE A 159 30.18 -4.65 -11.43
N LEU A 160 30.85 -5.05 -10.34
CA LEU A 160 31.25 -4.11 -9.28
C LEU A 160 32.22 -3.04 -9.78
N GLY A 161 33.10 -3.37 -10.72
CA GLY A 161 33.98 -2.43 -11.39
C GLY A 161 33.19 -1.34 -12.12
N HIS A 162 32.22 -1.73 -12.94
CA HIS A 162 31.34 -0.80 -13.65
C HIS A 162 30.50 0.06 -12.70
N CYS A 163 29.90 -0.56 -11.67
CA CYS A 163 29.09 0.16 -10.69
C CYS A 163 29.92 1.20 -9.92
N ASN A 164 31.13 0.85 -9.48
CA ASN A 164 32.01 1.80 -8.80
C ASN A 164 32.52 2.91 -9.74
N ALA A 165 32.80 2.59 -11.00
CA ALA A 165 33.18 3.59 -11.99
C ALA A 165 32.06 4.63 -12.21
N LYS A 166 30.80 4.18 -12.37
CA LYS A 166 29.63 5.08 -12.45
C LYS A 166 29.47 5.92 -11.18
N ALA A 167 29.71 5.33 -10.01
CA ALA A 167 29.70 6.03 -8.73
C ALA A 167 30.94 6.93 -8.48
N ARG A 168 31.85 7.07 -9.45
CA ARG A 168 33.13 7.81 -9.37
C ARG A 168 34.08 7.34 -8.27
N LYS A 169 33.92 6.08 -7.83
CA LYS A 169 34.80 5.37 -6.89
C LYS A 169 35.89 4.65 -7.67
N PHE A 170 36.76 5.44 -8.29
CA PHE A 170 37.69 4.95 -9.31
C PHE A 170 38.74 3.98 -8.76
N LYS A 171 39.23 4.18 -7.52
CA LYS A 171 40.16 3.25 -6.86
C LYS A 171 39.52 1.88 -6.64
N GLU A 172 38.28 1.86 -6.16
CA GLU A 172 37.52 0.65 -5.95
C GLU A 172 37.14 -0.02 -7.27
N ALA A 173 36.84 0.76 -8.31
CA ALA A 173 36.58 0.25 -9.66
C ALA A 173 37.81 -0.49 -10.21
N GLU A 174 38.99 0.13 -10.15
CA GLU A 174 40.25 -0.48 -10.57
C GLU A 174 40.56 -1.77 -9.80
N ALA A 175 40.40 -1.76 -8.47
CA ALA A 175 40.61 -2.94 -7.65
C ALA A 175 39.66 -4.10 -8.02
N ASN A 176 38.40 -3.80 -8.35
CA ASN A 176 37.44 -4.81 -8.78
C ASN A 176 37.76 -5.35 -10.18
N PHE A 177 38.11 -4.49 -11.14
CA PHE A 177 38.53 -4.95 -12.47
C PHE A 177 39.78 -5.82 -12.43
N ALA A 178 40.75 -5.51 -11.58
CA ALA A 178 41.93 -6.36 -11.37
C ALA A 178 41.54 -7.75 -10.84
N LYS A 179 40.68 -7.81 -9.82
CA LYS A 179 40.15 -9.09 -9.27
C LYS A 179 39.34 -9.87 -10.30
N ALA A 180 38.59 -9.18 -11.17
CA ALA A 180 37.85 -9.81 -12.26
C ALA A 180 38.79 -10.54 -13.20
N LEU A 181 39.83 -9.87 -13.71
CA LEU A 181 40.82 -10.47 -14.60
C LEU A 181 41.61 -11.61 -13.95
N GLU A 182 41.93 -11.50 -12.66
CA GLU A 182 42.61 -12.57 -11.91
C GLU A 182 41.72 -13.82 -11.78
N SER A 183 40.46 -13.64 -11.40
CA SER A 183 39.49 -14.73 -11.24
C SER A 183 39.16 -15.38 -12.58
N LEU A 184 39.12 -14.60 -13.66
CA LEU A 184 38.87 -15.05 -15.02
C LEU A 184 39.97 -16.02 -15.49
N LYS A 185 41.24 -15.76 -15.17
CA LYS A 185 42.37 -16.68 -15.46
C LYS A 185 42.23 -18.02 -14.74
N LYS A 186 41.67 -18.01 -13.52
CA LYS A 186 41.43 -19.21 -12.71
C LYS A 186 40.14 -19.96 -13.09
N SER A 187 39.34 -19.42 -14.02
CA SER A 187 38.07 -20.00 -14.44
C SER A 187 38.20 -20.95 -15.63
N LYS A 188 37.15 -21.75 -15.86
CA LYS A 188 37.01 -22.64 -17.02
C LYS A 188 36.57 -21.92 -18.32
N ALA A 189 36.58 -20.58 -18.34
CA ALA A 189 36.21 -19.79 -19.51
C ALA A 189 37.07 -20.10 -20.74
N SER A 190 36.48 -20.02 -21.93
CA SER A 190 37.19 -20.25 -23.20
C SER A 190 38.19 -19.13 -23.49
N ASN A 191 39.20 -19.37 -24.34
CA ASN A 191 40.15 -18.32 -24.72
C ASN A 191 39.47 -17.13 -25.41
N VAL A 192 38.42 -17.38 -26.18
CA VAL A 192 37.61 -16.35 -26.84
C VAL A 192 36.88 -15.49 -25.80
N GLU A 193 36.24 -16.12 -24.82
CA GLU A 193 35.54 -15.43 -23.73
C GLU A 193 36.51 -14.60 -22.88
N ARG A 194 37.68 -15.16 -22.54
CA ARG A 194 38.72 -14.44 -21.80
C ARG A 194 39.20 -13.19 -22.54
N ALA A 195 39.42 -13.29 -23.85
CA ALA A 195 39.84 -12.15 -24.68
C ALA A 195 38.74 -11.07 -24.75
N ALA A 196 37.48 -11.47 -24.93
CA ALA A 196 36.35 -10.54 -24.98
C ALA A 196 36.17 -9.77 -23.67
N VAL A 197 36.16 -10.46 -22.52
CA VAL A 197 36.05 -9.84 -21.19
C VAL A 197 37.24 -8.91 -20.93
N ALA A 198 38.47 -9.36 -21.22
CA ALA A 198 39.67 -8.55 -21.02
C ALA A 198 39.64 -7.25 -21.85
N GLY A 199 39.16 -7.31 -23.09
CA GLY A 199 38.98 -6.14 -23.95
C GLY A 199 37.97 -5.13 -23.38
N ARG A 200 36.79 -5.61 -22.95
CA ARG A 200 35.75 -4.75 -22.33
C ARG A 200 36.23 -4.10 -21.03
N VAL A 201 36.79 -4.90 -20.11
CA VAL A 201 37.33 -4.41 -18.83
C VAL A 201 38.45 -3.39 -19.06
N SER A 202 39.38 -3.66 -19.98
CA SER A 202 40.51 -2.75 -20.26
C SER A 202 40.06 -1.40 -20.81
N THR A 203 38.98 -1.37 -21.60
CA THR A 203 38.42 -0.15 -22.17
C THR A 203 37.94 0.80 -21.07
N VAL A 204 37.16 0.29 -20.11
CA VAL A 204 36.67 1.09 -18.97
C VAL A 204 37.78 1.39 -17.98
N LEU A 205 38.69 0.43 -17.73
CA LEU A 205 39.83 0.62 -16.83
C LEU A 205 40.74 1.77 -17.29
N ARG A 206 40.95 1.94 -18.60
CA ARG A 206 41.72 3.07 -19.14
C ARG A 206 41.06 4.41 -18.79
N MET A 207 39.75 4.54 -19.00
CA MET A 207 38.98 5.74 -18.63
C MET A 207 39.06 6.03 -17.13
N VAL A 208 38.91 4.99 -16.29
CA VAL A 208 39.03 5.09 -14.83
C VAL A 208 40.42 5.56 -14.41
N LYS A 209 41.49 5.02 -15.03
CA LYS A 209 42.88 5.39 -14.74
C LYS A 209 43.21 6.82 -15.14
N ASP A 210 42.67 7.29 -16.26
CA ASP A 210 42.87 8.67 -16.71
C ASP A 210 42.19 9.68 -15.77
N GLU A 211 41.02 9.35 -15.22
CA GLU A 211 40.34 10.14 -14.18
C GLU A 211 41.02 10.03 -12.80
N ASN A 212 41.69 8.90 -12.49
CA ASN A 212 42.41 8.67 -11.23
C ASN A 212 43.79 9.35 -11.17
N LYS A 213 44.33 9.83 -12.31
CA LYS A 213 45.61 10.55 -12.31
C LYS A 213 45.48 11.81 -11.47
N PRO A 214 46.45 12.10 -10.56
CA PRO A 214 46.48 13.39 -9.89
C PRO A 214 46.60 14.48 -10.95
N LYS A 215 45.55 15.29 -11.14
CA LYS A 215 45.64 16.48 -11.99
C LYS A 215 46.67 17.40 -11.34
N ASN A 216 47.86 17.51 -11.94
CA ASN A 216 48.80 18.58 -11.65
C ASN A 216 48.10 19.92 -11.94
N ARG A 217 47.43 20.50 -10.94
CA ARG A 217 47.00 21.90 -10.96
C ARG A 217 48.24 22.79 -10.76
N SER A 218 49.17 22.72 -11.70
CA SER A 218 50.28 23.64 -11.81
C SER A 218 50.45 24.02 -13.27
N LYS A 219 49.98 25.23 -13.60
CA LYS A 219 50.28 26.08 -14.77
C LYS A 219 49.08 26.57 -15.59
N GLU A 220 47.90 25.97 -15.50
CA GLU A 220 46.73 26.48 -16.25
C GLU A 220 45.85 27.47 -15.47
N SER A 221 45.96 27.48 -14.13
CA SER A 221 45.21 28.39 -13.25
C SER A 221 45.84 29.78 -13.11
N ALA A 222 47.12 29.92 -13.47
CA ALA A 222 47.86 31.18 -13.33
C ALA A 222 47.57 32.17 -14.48
N LYS A 223 47.19 31.67 -15.67
CA LYS A 223 46.92 32.54 -16.84
C LYS A 223 45.49 33.11 -16.86
N LYS A 224 44.54 32.52 -16.13
CA LYS A 224 43.15 32.98 -16.04
C LYS A 224 42.86 33.93 -14.87
N LEU A 225 43.84 34.18 -14.00
CA LEU A 225 43.67 35.06 -12.83
C LEU A 225 44.11 36.51 -13.10
N GLU A 226 44.78 36.78 -14.21
CA GLU A 226 45.28 38.11 -14.56
C GLU A 226 44.31 38.92 -15.45
N GLU A 227 43.38 38.27 -16.14
CA GLU A 227 42.38 38.92 -17.01
C GLU A 227 41.07 39.33 -16.30
N ASN A 228 40.82 38.87 -15.07
CA ASN A 228 39.60 39.20 -14.33
C ASN A 228 39.75 40.31 -13.28
N ARG A 229 40.92 40.99 -13.23
CA ARG A 229 41.19 42.06 -12.24
C ARG A 229 40.68 43.45 -12.63
N THR A 230 40.01 43.62 -13.76
CA THR A 230 39.54 44.96 -14.22
C THR A 230 38.03 45.15 -14.29
N LYS A 231 37.19 44.22 -13.83
CA LYS A 231 35.72 44.44 -13.83
C LYS A 231 35.01 43.82 -12.61
N LYS A 232 35.14 44.47 -11.45
CA LYS A 232 34.06 44.55 -10.43
C LYS A 232 34.46 45.53 -9.31
N ASN A 233 33.89 46.72 -9.37
CA ASN A 233 33.68 47.56 -8.19
C ASN A 233 32.17 47.78 -8.05
N THR A 234 31.68 47.84 -6.80
CA THR A 234 30.29 48.02 -6.32
C THR A 234 29.37 46.80 -6.51
N THR A 235 28.66 46.25 -5.51
CA THR A 235 28.33 46.69 -4.14
C THR A 235 27.95 45.46 -3.28
N ARG A 236 28.20 45.57 -1.97
CA ARG A 236 27.91 44.61 -0.87
C ARG A 236 26.43 44.60 -0.45
N ASN A 237 25.87 43.44 -0.09
CA ASN A 237 25.44 43.06 1.28
C ASN A 237 24.50 41.81 1.28
N THR A 238 24.95 40.74 1.95
CA THR A 238 24.34 40.05 3.11
C THR A 238 23.17 39.11 2.81
N ASP A 239 23.44 37.81 2.81
CA ASP A 239 22.71 36.83 3.64
C ASP A 239 23.49 35.50 3.68
N THR A 240 23.70 34.99 4.88
CA THR A 240 24.45 33.78 5.21
C THR A 240 23.62 32.53 4.89
N LEU A 241 24.13 31.68 3.98
CA LEU A 241 23.69 30.30 3.80
C LEU A 241 24.84 29.38 4.25
N ASP A 242 24.56 28.59 5.28
CA ASP A 242 25.46 27.55 5.79
C ASP A 242 25.81 26.53 4.69
N GLU A 243 27.10 26.20 4.66
CA GLU A 243 27.74 25.27 3.75
C GLU A 243 27.20 23.84 3.90
N VAL A 244 26.70 23.28 2.80
CA VAL A 244 26.43 21.84 2.69
C VAL A 244 27.75 21.11 2.47
N SER A 245 28.28 20.51 3.55
CA SER A 245 29.41 19.59 3.51
C SER A 245 29.09 18.33 2.67
N ALA A 246 30.06 17.91 1.85
CA ALA A 246 29.99 16.76 0.95
C ALA A 246 29.70 15.42 1.66
N PRO A 247 29.00 14.47 1.02
CA PRO A 247 28.69 13.19 1.64
C PRO A 247 29.84 12.19 1.48
N THR A 248 30.43 11.81 2.60
CA THR A 248 31.30 10.64 2.75
C THR A 248 30.53 9.40 3.20
N THR A 249 30.94 8.24 2.65
CA THR A 249 30.64 6.84 3.04
C THR A 249 29.36 6.17 2.52
N ALA A 250 29.55 4.91 2.15
CA ALA A 250 28.61 3.98 1.52
C ALA A 250 27.54 3.47 2.51
N SER A 251 26.57 4.32 2.83
CA SER A 251 25.34 3.94 3.55
C SER A 251 24.03 4.34 2.85
N ASP A 252 24.10 4.92 1.64
CA ASP A 252 22.93 5.56 1.01
C ASP A 252 22.06 4.64 0.13
N VAL A 253 21.89 3.37 0.55
CA VAL A 253 20.82 2.50 0.03
C VAL A 253 19.74 2.45 1.10
N SER A 254 18.66 3.23 0.90
CA SER A 254 17.44 3.36 1.75
C SER A 254 17.34 4.67 2.54
N ARG A 255 16.92 5.76 1.87
CA ARG A 255 16.08 6.74 2.57
C ARG A 255 14.69 6.15 2.73
N SER A 256 14.44 5.45 3.84
CA SER A 256 13.07 5.17 4.28
C SER A 256 12.35 6.51 4.42
N ARG A 257 11.29 6.74 3.66
CA ARG A 257 10.49 7.97 3.77
C ARG A 257 10.01 8.09 5.22
N LYS A 258 10.34 9.21 5.86
CA LYS A 258 9.98 9.44 7.26
C LYS A 258 8.47 9.66 7.34
N LEU A 259 7.82 9.05 8.33
CA LEU A 259 6.43 9.32 8.61
C LEU A 259 6.25 10.79 9.00
N PRO A 260 5.20 11.47 8.50
CA PRO A 260 4.90 12.81 8.92
C PRO A 260 4.50 12.84 10.40
N LYS A 261 4.73 13.98 11.06
CA LYS A 261 4.30 14.19 12.44
C LYS A 261 2.85 14.68 12.48
N LEU A 262 2.12 14.31 13.53
CA LEU A 262 0.79 14.84 13.82
C LEU A 262 0.87 16.36 14.05
N SER A 263 0.04 17.13 13.35
CA SER A 263 0.19 18.59 13.30
C SER A 263 -0.09 19.31 14.63
N TYR A 264 -0.90 18.72 15.52
CA TYR A 264 -1.26 19.34 16.80
C TYR A 264 -0.77 18.54 18.01
N GLY A 265 0.12 17.55 17.81
CA GLY A 265 0.58 16.64 18.85
C GLY A 265 -0.31 15.41 19.04
N THR A 266 0.22 14.38 19.71
CA THR A 266 -0.43 13.06 19.86
C THR A 266 -1.51 13.08 20.93
N HIS A 267 -2.66 12.47 20.64
CA HIS A 267 -3.75 12.30 21.60
C HIS A 267 -3.40 11.23 22.65
N PRO A 268 -3.64 11.48 23.96
CA PRO A 268 -3.25 10.55 25.03
C PRO A 268 -4.00 9.21 25.01
N LYS A 269 -5.30 9.22 24.67
CA LYS A 269 -6.10 7.98 24.49
C LYS A 269 -6.03 7.37 23.08
N LEU A 270 -6.22 8.17 22.01
CA LEU A 270 -6.13 7.73 20.62
C LEU A 270 -4.68 7.83 20.11
N VAL A 271 -3.86 6.82 20.39
CA VAL A 271 -2.38 6.94 20.23
C VAL A 271 -1.91 7.21 18.78
N SER A 272 -2.75 6.87 17.79
CA SER A 272 -2.49 7.10 16.36
C SER A 272 -3.04 8.44 15.84
N ALA A 273 -3.73 9.22 16.68
CA ALA A 273 -4.45 10.42 16.28
C ALA A 273 -3.91 11.69 16.98
N SER A 274 -4.21 12.83 16.36
CA SER A 274 -3.91 14.15 16.89
C SER A 274 -4.84 14.53 18.06
N VAL A 275 -4.38 15.33 19.02
CA VAL A 275 -5.29 15.95 20.04
C VAL A 275 -6.39 16.82 19.42
N ALA A 276 -6.25 17.16 18.13
CA ALA A 276 -7.25 17.91 17.37
C ALA A 276 -8.52 17.10 17.02
N VAL A 277 -8.59 15.82 17.37
CA VAL A 277 -9.80 15.00 17.16
C VAL A 277 -10.26 14.34 18.46
N ARG A 278 -11.54 13.99 18.51
CA ARG A 278 -12.16 13.17 19.55
C ARG A 278 -13.20 12.24 18.92
N VAL A 279 -13.52 11.14 19.58
CA VAL A 279 -14.54 10.20 19.11
C VAL A 279 -15.83 10.42 19.88
N VAL A 280 -16.95 10.38 19.16
CA VAL A 280 -18.30 10.45 19.69
C VAL A 280 -19.14 9.32 19.13
N VAL A 281 -20.31 9.11 19.73
CA VAL A 281 -21.36 8.27 19.18
C VAL A 281 -22.52 9.16 18.75
N THR A 282 -23.02 8.92 17.55
CA THR A 282 -24.19 9.57 16.95
C THR A 282 -25.25 8.52 16.65
N GLU A 283 -26.51 8.93 16.68
CA GLU A 283 -27.65 8.06 16.41
C GLU A 283 -27.62 7.51 14.97
N GLU A 284 -27.40 8.39 13.98
CA GLU A 284 -27.46 8.01 12.57
C GLU A 284 -26.23 7.27 12.05
N ARG A 285 -25.03 7.56 12.60
CA ARG A 285 -23.75 7.08 12.05
C ARG A 285 -22.92 6.24 13.02
N GLY A 286 -23.42 6.00 14.24
CA GLY A 286 -22.68 5.26 15.26
C GLY A 286 -21.43 6.01 15.71
N ARG A 287 -20.28 5.34 15.78
CA ARG A 287 -19.02 6.02 16.14
C ARG A 287 -18.62 7.00 15.05
N ALA A 288 -18.24 8.21 15.45
CA ALA A 288 -17.79 9.27 14.57
C ALA A 288 -16.56 9.97 15.16
N VAL A 289 -15.62 10.36 14.30
CA VAL A 289 -14.49 11.21 14.68
C VAL A 289 -14.86 12.65 14.38
N VAL A 290 -14.76 13.53 15.37
CA VAL A 290 -15.06 14.96 15.22
C VAL A 290 -13.88 15.81 15.64
N ALA A 291 -13.77 17.01 15.09
CA ALA A 291 -12.71 17.94 15.40
C ALA A 291 -12.90 18.51 16.83
N SER A 292 -11.86 18.46 17.66
CA SER A 292 -11.87 19.10 19.00
C SER A 292 -11.48 20.58 18.94
N ARG A 293 -11.03 21.04 17.76
CA ARG A 293 -10.63 22.42 17.45
C ARG A 293 -10.68 22.64 15.94
N ASP A 294 -10.52 23.87 15.50
CA ASP A 294 -10.35 24.20 14.09
C ASP A 294 -9.09 23.55 13.51
N ILE A 295 -9.23 22.87 12.38
CA ILE A 295 -8.14 22.17 11.68
C ILE A 295 -7.93 22.83 10.31
N LYS A 296 -6.71 23.29 10.07
CA LYS A 296 -6.30 23.91 8.80
C LYS A 296 -6.10 22.88 7.68
N PRO A 297 -6.33 23.24 6.40
CA PRO A 297 -5.94 22.43 5.25
C PRO A 297 -4.47 21.99 5.35
N GLY A 298 -4.19 20.77 4.91
CA GLY A 298 -2.85 20.18 4.96
C GLY A 298 -2.42 19.64 6.33
N SER A 299 -3.20 19.82 7.39
CA SER A 299 -2.88 19.27 8.72
C SER A 299 -2.94 17.75 8.75
N VAL A 300 -1.96 17.10 9.36
CA VAL A 300 -1.92 15.64 9.58
C VAL A 300 -2.70 15.32 10.87
N VAL A 301 -3.83 14.63 10.71
CA VAL A 301 -4.77 14.33 11.80
C VAL A 301 -4.61 12.93 12.39
N MET A 302 -4.17 11.96 11.58
CA MET A 302 -3.86 10.60 12.04
C MET A 302 -2.65 10.03 11.29
N VAL A 303 -1.85 9.23 12.00
CA VAL A 303 -0.77 8.42 11.44
C VAL A 303 -0.81 7.06 12.15
N GLU A 304 -1.21 6.03 11.43
CA GLU A 304 -1.46 4.71 12.03
C GLU A 304 -0.65 3.61 11.34
N GLN A 305 0.02 2.78 12.14
CA GLN A 305 0.54 1.49 11.68
C GLN A 305 -0.60 0.47 11.70
N PRO A 306 -0.64 -0.46 10.72
CA PRO A 306 -1.73 -1.42 10.65
C PRO A 306 -1.62 -2.47 11.77
N TYR A 307 -2.75 -2.92 12.30
CA TYR A 307 -2.80 -4.10 13.17
C TYR A 307 -2.35 -5.35 12.39
N ALA A 308 -2.85 -5.51 11.17
CA ALA A 308 -2.49 -6.56 10.23
C ALA A 308 -2.58 -6.04 8.79
N TYR A 309 -1.75 -6.59 7.90
CA TYR A 309 -1.74 -6.25 6.48
C TYR A 309 -1.24 -7.41 5.62
N THR A 310 -1.56 -7.36 4.34
CA THR A 310 -1.17 -8.33 3.31
C THR A 310 -0.78 -7.64 2.02
N VAL A 311 0.05 -8.30 1.21
CA VAL A 311 0.34 -7.91 -0.17
C VAL A 311 -0.65 -8.60 -1.10
N ASN A 312 -1.15 -7.92 -2.12
CA ASN A 312 -2.08 -8.52 -3.09
C ASN A 312 -1.38 -9.62 -3.89
N ALA A 313 -2.11 -10.67 -4.29
CA ALA A 313 -1.55 -11.83 -5.00
C ALA A 313 -0.72 -11.42 -6.23
N SER A 314 -1.28 -10.50 -7.02
CA SER A 314 -0.64 -9.94 -8.23
C SER A 314 0.65 -9.16 -7.94
N GLN A 315 0.93 -8.82 -6.68
CA GLN A 315 2.06 -7.98 -6.28
C GLN A 315 3.15 -8.75 -5.53
N LEU A 316 2.92 -10.02 -5.17
CA LEU A 316 3.88 -10.85 -4.44
C LEU A 316 5.22 -11.05 -5.18
N HIS A 317 5.18 -11.00 -6.52
CA HIS A 317 6.34 -11.24 -7.37
C HIS A 317 7.27 -10.01 -7.56
N GLU A 318 6.87 -8.82 -7.11
CA GLU A 318 7.69 -7.60 -7.23
C GLU A 318 8.00 -6.94 -5.88
N ARG A 319 7.25 -7.32 -4.83
CA ARG A 319 7.26 -6.64 -3.55
C ARG A 319 7.79 -7.51 -2.43
N CYS A 320 8.43 -6.84 -1.48
CA CYS A 320 8.76 -7.45 -0.21
C CYS A 320 7.49 -7.77 0.58
N LEU A 321 7.31 -9.05 0.96
CA LEU A 321 6.17 -9.48 1.80
C LEU A 321 6.12 -8.75 3.14
N ARG A 322 7.29 -8.34 3.68
CA ARG A 322 7.38 -7.64 4.96
C ARG A 322 7.02 -6.15 4.85
N CYS A 323 7.67 -5.40 3.98
CA CYS A 323 7.54 -3.93 4.00
C CYS A 323 6.75 -3.37 2.81
N CYS A 324 6.19 -4.22 1.95
CA CYS A 324 5.42 -3.88 0.74
C CYS A 324 6.19 -3.06 -0.31
N ARG A 325 7.47 -2.77 -0.08
CA ARG A 325 8.33 -2.00 -1.00
C ARG A 325 8.65 -2.85 -2.24
N ARG A 326 8.59 -2.23 -3.43
CA ARG A 326 9.20 -2.77 -4.65
C ARG A 326 10.70 -2.92 -4.47
N SER A 327 11.26 -4.00 -4.97
CA SER A 327 12.71 -4.20 -4.98
C SER A 327 13.08 -5.12 -6.13
N LEU A 328 14.14 -4.77 -6.85
CA LEU A 328 14.66 -5.60 -7.95
C LEU A 328 15.70 -6.62 -7.45
N THR A 329 16.19 -6.42 -6.22
CA THR A 329 17.24 -7.24 -5.61
C THR A 329 16.66 -8.07 -4.47
N ASN A 330 15.57 -8.79 -4.73
CA ASN A 330 14.88 -9.56 -3.70
C ASN A 330 15.61 -10.86 -3.32
N VAL A 331 15.45 -11.26 -2.06
CA VAL A 331 15.86 -12.54 -1.49
C VAL A 331 14.62 -13.43 -1.36
N PRO A 332 14.63 -14.67 -1.87
CA PRO A 332 13.47 -15.55 -1.80
C PRO A 332 13.22 -16.07 -0.38
N CYS A 333 12.00 -16.54 -0.11
CA CYS A 333 11.76 -17.42 1.04
C CYS A 333 12.61 -18.69 0.96
N ASP A 334 12.95 -19.29 2.10
CA ASP A 334 13.71 -20.55 2.14
C ASP A 334 12.88 -21.75 1.69
N ASN A 335 11.57 -21.72 1.93
CA ASN A 335 10.70 -22.88 1.73
C ASN A 335 9.87 -22.76 0.44
N CYS A 336 9.06 -21.71 0.30
CA CYS A 336 8.19 -21.56 -0.86
C CYS A 336 8.85 -20.79 -2.01
N ALA A 337 8.36 -21.00 -3.23
CA ALA A 337 8.79 -20.27 -4.43
C ALA A 337 7.92 -19.03 -4.75
N VAL A 338 7.08 -18.56 -3.82
CA VAL A 338 6.12 -17.46 -4.07
C VAL A 338 6.60 -16.11 -3.56
N VAL A 339 6.98 -16.04 -2.28
CA VAL A 339 7.23 -14.75 -1.62
C VAL A 339 8.70 -14.42 -1.57
N GLN A 340 8.98 -13.13 -1.41
CA GLN A 340 10.33 -12.59 -1.38
C GLN A 340 10.44 -11.36 -0.49
N TYR A 341 11.68 -10.96 -0.24
CA TYR A 341 12.02 -9.88 0.68
C TYR A 341 13.05 -8.95 0.04
N CYS A 342 12.98 -7.65 0.33
CA CYS A 342 13.97 -6.69 -0.19
C CYS A 342 15.40 -6.93 0.33
N GLY A 343 15.53 -7.73 1.40
CA GLY A 343 16.80 -8.15 1.97
C GLY A 343 16.62 -9.08 3.16
N GLU A 344 17.74 -9.55 3.68
CA GLU A 344 17.85 -10.57 4.72
C GLU A 344 17.23 -10.10 6.05
N SER A 345 17.26 -8.79 6.33
CA SER A 345 16.60 -8.20 7.50
C SER A 345 15.08 -8.37 7.46
N CYS A 346 14.45 -8.02 6.32
CA CYS A 346 13.01 -8.20 6.13
C CYS A 346 12.61 -9.68 6.13
N ALA A 347 13.45 -10.56 5.55
CA ALA A 347 13.24 -12.00 5.59
C ALA A 347 13.18 -12.52 7.03
N ARG A 348 14.15 -12.14 7.88
CA ARG A 348 14.18 -12.51 9.30
C ARG A 348 12.98 -11.97 10.08
N GLN A 349 12.62 -10.69 9.88
CA GLN A 349 11.49 -10.06 10.57
C GLN A 349 10.13 -10.63 10.17
N ALA A 350 10.00 -11.19 8.97
CA ALA A 350 8.78 -11.85 8.51
C ALA A 350 8.74 -13.35 8.78
N ALA A 351 9.87 -13.98 9.14
CA ALA A 351 10.00 -15.43 9.22
C ALA A 351 8.92 -16.08 10.08
N GLN A 352 8.67 -15.56 11.29
CA GLN A 352 7.66 -16.13 12.19
C GLN A 352 6.24 -16.03 11.59
N GLN A 353 5.86 -14.86 11.09
CA GLN A 353 4.51 -14.64 10.56
C GLN A 353 4.29 -15.36 9.22
N HIS A 354 5.30 -15.35 8.34
CA HIS A 354 5.23 -16.06 7.06
C HIS A 354 5.30 -17.58 7.24
N ARG A 355 6.00 -18.10 8.25
CA ARG A 355 6.09 -19.55 8.50
C ARG A 355 4.71 -20.21 8.58
N LEU A 356 3.76 -19.59 9.27
CA LEU A 356 2.37 -20.08 9.34
C LEU A 356 1.66 -20.01 7.99
N GLN A 357 1.95 -19.00 7.17
CA GLN A 357 1.31 -18.84 5.86
C GLN A 357 1.96 -19.71 4.78
N CYS A 358 3.24 -20.05 4.93
CA CYS A 358 4.09 -20.58 3.87
C CYS A 358 3.52 -21.85 3.22
N CYS A 359 3.00 -22.77 4.02
CA CYS A 359 2.45 -24.04 3.55
C CYS A 359 0.98 -24.01 3.15
N VAL A 360 0.29 -22.89 3.36
CA VAL A 360 -1.12 -22.74 2.99
C VAL A 360 -1.35 -21.56 2.05
N LEU A 361 -0.28 -20.92 1.56
CA LEU A 361 -0.36 -19.67 0.80
C LEU A 361 -1.23 -19.81 -0.46
N THR A 362 -1.10 -20.94 -1.16
CA THR A 362 -1.90 -21.23 -2.36
C THR A 362 -3.38 -21.45 -2.05
N LEU A 363 -3.71 -21.94 -0.85
CA LEU A 363 -5.08 -22.07 -0.36
C LEU A 363 -5.65 -20.72 0.09
N LEU A 364 -4.83 -19.90 0.75
CA LEU A 364 -5.22 -18.56 1.24
C LEU A 364 -5.52 -17.58 0.12
N TYR A 365 -4.80 -17.67 -0.99
CA TYR A 365 -4.98 -16.80 -2.17
C TYR A 365 -5.88 -17.43 -3.24
N ASP A 366 -6.68 -18.45 -2.90
CA ASP A 366 -7.75 -18.94 -3.77
C ASP A 366 -8.77 -17.81 -4.03
N ALA A 367 -8.99 -17.49 -5.30
CA ALA A 367 -9.87 -16.40 -5.72
C ALA A 367 -11.32 -16.59 -5.20
N ALA A 368 -11.79 -17.84 -5.06
CA ALA A 368 -13.13 -18.13 -4.57
C ALA A 368 -13.28 -17.83 -3.07
N LEU A 369 -12.20 -17.95 -2.30
CA LEU A 369 -12.12 -17.66 -0.86
C LEU A 369 -12.15 -16.14 -0.60
N GLY A 370 -11.63 -15.36 -1.55
CA GLY A 370 -11.72 -13.90 -1.60
C GLY A 370 -10.55 -13.17 -0.93
N ASN A 371 -10.36 -11.91 -1.34
CA ASN A 371 -9.18 -11.10 -0.99
C ASN A 371 -9.00 -10.82 0.51
N MET A 372 -10.06 -10.96 1.31
CA MET A 372 -9.98 -10.73 2.76
C MET A 372 -9.41 -11.93 3.53
N ALA A 373 -9.41 -13.12 2.93
CA ALA A 373 -9.00 -14.34 3.63
C ALA A 373 -7.53 -14.31 4.11
N PRO A 374 -6.55 -13.89 3.29
CA PRO A 374 -5.17 -13.68 3.75
C PRO A 374 -5.06 -12.68 4.90
N LEU A 375 -5.87 -11.61 4.87
CA LEU A 375 -5.86 -10.57 5.90
C LEU A 375 -6.44 -11.10 7.22
N VAL A 376 -7.56 -11.84 7.18
CA VAL A 376 -8.15 -12.49 8.36
C VAL A 376 -7.19 -13.51 8.97
N PHE A 377 -6.53 -14.32 8.14
CA PHE A 377 -5.46 -15.21 8.60
C PHE A 377 -4.35 -14.42 9.29
N ARG A 378 -3.97 -13.25 8.76
CA ARG A 378 -2.95 -12.37 9.37
C ARG A 378 -3.42 -11.79 10.71
N ILE A 379 -4.68 -11.39 10.83
CA ILE A 379 -5.26 -10.86 12.08
C ILE A 379 -5.13 -11.90 13.20
N LEU A 380 -5.57 -13.13 12.95
CA LEU A 380 -5.56 -14.22 13.93
C LEU A 380 -4.14 -14.69 14.26
N SER A 381 -3.28 -14.83 13.25
CA SER A 381 -1.87 -15.19 13.46
C SER A 381 -1.05 -14.11 14.17
N THR A 382 -1.47 -12.84 14.12
CA THR A 382 -0.79 -11.73 14.81
C THR A 382 -1.05 -11.74 16.32
N ILE A 383 -2.28 -12.01 16.77
CA ILE A 383 -2.57 -12.19 18.21
C ILE A 383 -2.00 -13.52 18.73
N GLY A 384 -2.08 -14.57 17.92
CA GLY A 384 -1.58 -15.91 18.28
C GLY A 384 -2.56 -16.70 19.15
N TRP A 385 -2.52 -18.03 19.01
CA TRP A 385 -3.45 -18.95 19.65
C TRP A 385 -3.46 -18.84 21.19
N THR A 386 -2.28 -18.80 21.81
CA THR A 386 -2.17 -18.75 23.29
C THR A 386 -2.92 -17.56 23.90
N LYS A 387 -2.84 -16.38 23.27
CA LYS A 387 -3.54 -15.18 23.76
C LYS A 387 -5.04 -15.25 23.48
N LEU A 388 -5.44 -15.78 22.33
CA LEU A 388 -6.86 -16.00 22.00
C LEU A 388 -7.53 -16.95 22.99
N LYS A 389 -6.91 -18.11 23.23
CA LYS A 389 -7.41 -19.10 24.21
C LYS A 389 -7.55 -18.50 25.60
N LYS A 390 -6.54 -17.76 26.07
CA LYS A 390 -6.61 -17.07 27.38
C LYS A 390 -7.72 -16.01 27.45
N SER A 391 -8.11 -15.43 26.33
CA SER A 391 -9.09 -14.33 26.27
C SER A 391 -10.48 -14.80 25.80
N GLN A 392 -10.70 -16.11 25.68
CA GLN A 392 -11.89 -16.69 25.06
C GLN A 392 -13.19 -16.18 25.71
N GLU A 393 -13.31 -16.30 27.04
CA GLU A 393 -14.50 -15.85 27.77
C GLU A 393 -14.80 -14.36 27.53
N LYS A 394 -13.77 -13.51 27.63
CA LYS A 394 -13.90 -12.08 27.38
C LYS A 394 -14.37 -11.79 25.96
N LEU A 395 -13.79 -12.46 24.96
CA LEU A 395 -14.14 -12.25 23.55
C LEU A 395 -15.57 -12.72 23.26
N CYS A 396 -16.01 -13.82 23.86
CA CYS A 396 -17.40 -14.28 23.76
C CYS A 396 -18.37 -13.24 24.35
N GLN A 397 -18.08 -12.72 25.55
CA GLN A 397 -18.92 -11.68 26.17
C GLN A 397 -19.00 -10.39 25.34
N GLU A 398 -17.85 -9.92 24.81
CA GLU A 398 -17.79 -8.74 23.93
C GLU A 398 -18.60 -8.96 22.64
N GLN A 399 -18.54 -10.18 22.09
CA GLN A 399 -19.32 -10.54 20.91
C GLN A 399 -20.82 -10.55 21.20
N GLU A 400 -21.25 -11.21 22.26
CA GLU A 400 -22.65 -11.29 22.66
C GLU A 400 -23.23 -9.89 22.89
N LEU A 401 -22.50 -9.02 23.59
CA LEU A 401 -22.91 -7.63 23.82
C LEU A 401 -23.05 -6.85 22.50
N ALA A 402 -22.10 -7.02 21.58
CA ALA A 402 -22.15 -6.36 20.27
C ALA A 402 -23.36 -6.83 19.44
N GLU A 403 -23.62 -8.14 19.40
CA GLU A 403 -24.74 -8.72 18.68
C GLU A 403 -26.09 -8.35 19.32
N GLN A 404 -26.17 -8.25 20.66
CA GLN A 404 -27.35 -7.75 21.37
C GLN A 404 -27.63 -6.29 20.98
N LYS A 405 -26.62 -5.42 20.98
CA LYS A 405 -26.77 -4.01 20.56
C LYS A 405 -27.21 -3.88 19.10
N GLU A 406 -26.73 -4.73 18.20
CA GLU A 406 -27.17 -4.72 16.80
C GLU A 406 -28.65 -5.16 16.64
N ARG A 407 -29.15 -6.07 17.50
CA ARG A 407 -30.54 -6.56 17.46
C ARG A 407 -31.53 -5.62 18.13
N SER A 408 -31.14 -4.97 19.22
CA SER A 408 -32.01 -4.13 20.03
C SER A 408 -32.40 -2.82 19.33
N GLY A 409 -31.74 -2.49 18.21
CA GLY A 409 -31.79 -1.15 17.64
C GLY A 409 -31.06 -0.15 18.54
N PRO A 410 -31.06 1.15 18.21
CA PRO A 410 -30.67 2.16 19.19
C PRO A 410 -31.62 2.04 20.38
N ASP A 411 -31.10 1.69 21.56
CA ASP A 411 -31.88 1.66 22.81
C ASP A 411 -32.64 2.99 22.96
N ASP A 412 -33.91 2.89 23.36
CA ASP A 412 -34.76 4.03 23.71
C ASP A 412 -33.98 5.06 24.55
N ILE A 413 -34.04 6.31 24.10
CA ILE A 413 -33.38 7.51 24.66
C ILE A 413 -31.88 7.66 24.33
N LEU A 414 -31.51 7.68 23.05
CA LEU A 414 -30.39 8.52 22.63
C LEU A 414 -30.86 9.99 22.63
N VAL A 415 -30.44 10.76 23.64
CA VAL A 415 -30.61 12.21 23.64
C VAL A 415 -29.91 12.78 22.41
N SER A 416 -30.61 13.60 21.63
CA SER A 416 -30.07 14.24 20.42
C SER A 416 -28.73 14.91 20.71
N GLY A 417 -27.68 14.50 20.00
CA GLY A 417 -26.34 15.08 20.10
C GLY A 417 -25.18 14.09 20.15
N HIS A 418 -23.98 14.65 20.30
CA HIS A 418 -22.70 13.93 20.37
C HIS A 418 -22.51 13.28 21.75
N GLN A 419 -22.65 11.96 21.83
CA GLN A 419 -22.40 11.23 23.08
C GLN A 419 -20.92 10.84 23.23
N PRO A 420 -20.35 10.84 24.45
CA PRO A 420 -18.98 10.38 24.67
C PRO A 420 -18.82 8.90 24.28
N TRP A 421 -17.71 8.57 23.61
CA TRP A 421 -17.37 7.18 23.35
C TRP A 421 -16.80 6.52 24.61
N GLY A 422 -17.50 5.48 25.10
CA GLY A 422 -17.18 4.76 26.33
C GLY A 422 -15.97 3.80 26.27
N TRP A 423 -14.96 4.06 25.42
CA TRP A 423 -13.74 3.24 25.41
C TRP A 423 -12.86 3.55 26.62
N GLU A 424 -12.53 2.51 27.39
CA GLU A 424 -11.63 2.61 28.54
C GLU A 424 -10.17 2.40 28.16
N GLY A 425 -9.27 3.17 28.76
CA GLY A 425 -7.83 3.09 28.50
C GLY A 425 -7.39 3.73 27.17
N GLN A 426 -6.27 3.24 26.63
CA GLN A 426 -5.73 3.68 25.35
C GLN A 426 -6.34 2.87 24.21
N TYR A 427 -6.73 3.55 23.13
CA TYR A 427 -7.12 2.93 21.87
C TYR A 427 -5.89 2.86 20.97
N SER A 428 -5.42 1.64 20.72
CA SER A 428 -4.14 1.40 20.04
C SER A 428 -4.29 0.39 18.91
N PRO A 429 -3.60 0.58 17.77
CA PRO A 429 -3.55 -0.40 16.69
C PRO A 429 -2.82 -1.69 17.08
N HIS A 430 -2.24 -1.78 18.28
CA HIS A 430 -1.61 -3.00 18.80
C HIS A 430 -2.52 -3.77 19.76
N ASP A 431 -3.65 -3.18 20.16
CA ASP A 431 -4.67 -3.85 20.96
C ASP A 431 -5.62 -4.62 20.03
N TYR A 432 -5.74 -5.92 20.24
CA TYR A 432 -6.64 -6.75 19.45
C TYR A 432 -8.10 -6.34 19.62
N LEU A 433 -8.50 -5.83 20.79
CA LEU A 433 -9.89 -5.43 21.02
C LEU A 433 -10.29 -4.26 20.12
N ALA A 434 -9.36 -3.36 19.78
CA ALA A 434 -9.62 -2.28 18.84
C ALA A 434 -10.02 -2.82 17.45
N THR A 435 -9.32 -3.86 16.98
CA THR A 435 -9.64 -4.57 15.73
C THR A 435 -10.89 -5.44 15.85
N PHE A 436 -11.05 -6.15 16.96
CA PHE A 436 -12.19 -7.05 17.21
C PHE A 436 -13.53 -6.31 17.29
N ASN A 437 -13.53 -5.08 17.79
CA ASN A 437 -14.72 -4.24 17.93
C ASN A 437 -15.00 -3.33 16.72
N LEU A 438 -14.38 -3.61 15.56
CA LEU A 438 -14.77 -2.99 14.29
C LEU A 438 -16.12 -3.52 13.81
N VAL A 439 -16.88 -2.67 13.13
CA VAL A 439 -18.28 -2.96 12.74
C VAL A 439 -18.35 -4.13 11.76
N THR A 440 -19.27 -5.06 11.95
CA THR A 440 -19.47 -6.23 11.08
C THR A 440 -20.64 -6.04 10.11
N ASN A 441 -21.62 -5.20 10.51
CA ASN A 441 -22.93 -5.08 9.87
C ASN A 441 -23.62 -6.45 9.71
N SER A 442 -23.50 -7.33 10.71
CA SER A 442 -23.93 -8.73 10.60
C SER A 442 -25.41 -8.84 10.27
N SER A 443 -26.25 -8.06 10.96
CA SER A 443 -27.72 -8.04 10.78
C SER A 443 -28.19 -7.56 9.40
N LYS A 444 -27.35 -6.83 8.65
CA LYS A 444 -27.69 -6.25 7.33
C LYS A 444 -27.22 -7.11 6.16
N ARG A 445 -26.69 -8.31 6.42
CA ARG A 445 -26.14 -9.20 5.39
C ARG A 445 -27.18 -10.21 4.94
N THR A 446 -27.09 -10.60 3.66
CA THR A 446 -27.98 -11.62 3.09
C THR A 446 -27.56 -13.01 3.54
N PHE A 447 -28.47 -13.98 3.42
CA PHE A 447 -28.19 -15.41 3.64
C PHE A 447 -26.95 -15.85 2.86
N GLY A 448 -26.89 -15.57 1.55
CA GLY A 448 -25.78 -16.01 0.70
C GLY A 448 -24.42 -15.44 1.12
N ASP A 449 -24.37 -14.18 1.56
CA ASP A 449 -23.13 -13.57 2.06
C ASP A 449 -22.67 -14.22 3.38
N LEU A 450 -23.58 -14.37 4.35
CA LEU A 450 -23.25 -14.96 5.66
C LEU A 450 -22.90 -16.45 5.55
N PHE A 451 -23.66 -17.22 4.76
CA PHE A 451 -23.44 -18.65 4.59
C PHE A 451 -22.08 -18.92 3.94
N LYS A 452 -21.75 -18.20 2.85
CA LYS A 452 -20.44 -18.31 2.21
C LYS A 452 -19.31 -17.92 3.17
N ARG A 453 -19.46 -16.83 3.94
CA ARG A 453 -18.44 -16.41 4.92
C ARG A 453 -18.26 -17.42 6.04
N ALA A 454 -19.33 -18.05 6.52
CA ALA A 454 -19.24 -19.10 7.54
C ALA A 454 -18.44 -20.31 7.02
N LEU A 455 -18.70 -20.74 5.78
CA LEU A 455 -17.90 -21.77 5.11
C LEU A 455 -16.44 -21.34 4.91
N SER A 456 -16.19 -20.09 4.49
CA SER A 456 -14.83 -19.54 4.37
C SER A 456 -14.11 -19.49 5.71
N ALA A 457 -14.81 -19.15 6.80
CA ALA A 457 -14.26 -19.12 8.14
C ALA A 457 -13.88 -20.52 8.65
N ALA A 458 -14.72 -21.53 8.36
CA ALA A 458 -14.39 -22.92 8.63
C ALA A 458 -13.14 -23.34 7.84
N TYR A 459 -13.12 -23.09 6.52
CA TYR A 459 -11.97 -23.40 5.67
C TYR A 459 -10.68 -22.72 6.14
N LEU A 460 -10.73 -21.43 6.50
CA LEU A 460 -9.59 -20.68 7.06
C LEU A 460 -9.09 -21.27 8.38
N THR A 461 -9.99 -21.81 9.21
CA THR A 461 -9.63 -22.48 10.45
C THR A 461 -8.89 -23.79 10.18
N HIS A 462 -9.31 -24.56 9.16
CA HIS A 462 -8.53 -25.70 8.68
C HIS A 462 -7.16 -25.27 8.11
N CYS A 463 -7.07 -24.12 7.41
CA CYS A 463 -5.77 -23.57 7.01
C CYS A 463 -4.88 -23.24 8.22
N LEU A 464 -5.42 -22.63 9.28
CA LEU A 464 -4.69 -22.36 10.53
C LEU A 464 -4.24 -23.65 11.22
N LEU A 465 -5.09 -24.68 11.21
CA LEU A 465 -4.76 -26.01 11.73
C LEU A 465 -3.57 -26.62 10.98
N THR A 466 -3.65 -26.68 9.65
CA THR A 466 -2.56 -27.18 8.78
C THR A 466 -1.29 -26.33 8.91
N ALA A 467 -1.42 -25.02 9.14
CA ALA A 467 -0.29 -24.13 9.37
C ALA A 467 0.43 -24.35 10.72
N GLY A 468 -0.14 -25.14 11.63
CA GLY A 468 0.40 -25.34 12.97
C GLY A 468 0.13 -24.17 13.92
N PHE A 469 -0.93 -23.40 13.70
CA PHE A 469 -1.30 -22.25 14.54
C PHE A 469 -1.56 -22.62 16.01
N PHE A 470 -2.08 -23.82 16.25
CA PHE A 470 -2.48 -24.31 17.58
C PHE A 470 -1.36 -24.99 18.36
N ALA A 471 -0.18 -25.18 17.74
CA ALA A 471 0.95 -25.86 18.35
C ALA A 471 1.36 -25.24 19.71
N PRO A 472 1.87 -26.04 20.67
CA PRO A 472 2.28 -27.45 20.54
C PRO A 472 1.15 -28.47 20.74
N THR A 473 -0.02 -28.06 21.23
CA THR A 473 -1.14 -28.97 21.53
C THR A 473 -2.10 -29.08 20.35
N LYS A 474 -2.69 -30.25 20.14
CA LYS A 474 -3.79 -30.39 19.18
C LYS A 474 -5.04 -29.69 19.75
N PRO A 475 -5.73 -28.84 18.98
CA PRO A 475 -6.92 -28.16 19.47
C PRO A 475 -8.11 -29.13 19.59
N THR A 476 -9.04 -28.82 20.49
CA THR A 476 -10.35 -29.48 20.56
C THR A 476 -11.27 -29.00 19.44
N GLU A 477 -12.38 -29.69 19.21
CA GLU A 477 -13.38 -29.23 18.24
C GLU A 477 -14.00 -27.88 18.63
N GLU A 478 -14.25 -27.66 19.93
CA GLU A 478 -14.74 -26.38 20.45
C GLU A 478 -13.74 -25.24 20.19
N GLU A 479 -12.44 -25.49 20.34
CA GLU A 479 -11.38 -24.51 20.07
C GLU A 479 -11.29 -24.16 18.57
N LEU A 480 -11.54 -25.15 17.69
CA LEU A 480 -11.64 -24.92 16.25
C LEU A 480 -12.88 -24.08 15.92
N GLN A 481 -14.06 -24.42 16.44
CA GLN A 481 -15.28 -23.64 16.23
C GLN A 481 -15.17 -22.22 16.80
N PHE A 482 -14.51 -22.04 17.96
CA PHE A 482 -14.21 -20.71 18.48
C PHE A 482 -13.33 -19.91 17.52
N THR A 483 -12.27 -20.52 16.99
CA THR A 483 -11.38 -19.87 16.00
C THR A 483 -12.13 -19.52 14.71
N ALA A 484 -13.02 -20.41 14.24
CA ALA A 484 -13.86 -20.15 13.09
C ALA A 484 -14.87 -19.01 13.37
N THR A 485 -15.38 -18.89 14.58
CA THR A 485 -16.26 -17.78 15.00
C THR A 485 -15.52 -16.45 14.90
N LEU A 486 -14.27 -16.39 15.40
CA LEU A 486 -13.42 -15.21 15.23
C LEU A 486 -13.12 -14.92 13.75
N ALA A 487 -12.84 -15.96 12.95
CA ALA A 487 -12.60 -15.80 11.51
C ALA A 487 -13.84 -15.26 10.78
N LEU A 488 -15.04 -15.74 11.10
CA LEU A 488 -16.30 -15.23 10.54
C LEU A 488 -16.52 -13.76 10.91
N ARG A 489 -16.32 -13.40 12.18
CA ARG A 489 -16.38 -12.02 12.63
C ARG A 489 -15.43 -11.12 11.84
N HIS A 490 -14.18 -11.54 11.68
CA HIS A 490 -13.15 -10.78 10.94
C HIS A 490 -13.38 -10.75 9.44
N LEU A 491 -13.98 -11.78 8.83
CA LEU A 491 -14.40 -11.73 7.43
C LEU A 491 -15.47 -10.65 7.24
N GLN A 492 -16.45 -10.57 8.15
CA GLN A 492 -17.48 -9.54 8.13
C GLN A 492 -16.88 -8.15 8.37
N SER A 493 -16.13 -7.94 9.45
CA SER A 493 -15.58 -6.62 9.78
C SER A 493 -14.55 -6.14 8.75
N SER A 494 -13.64 -6.99 8.26
CA SER A 494 -12.64 -6.58 7.25
C SER A 494 -13.29 -6.09 5.96
N SER A 495 -14.44 -6.63 5.55
CA SER A 495 -15.14 -6.16 4.34
C SER A 495 -15.67 -4.73 4.42
N CYS A 496 -15.81 -4.19 5.64
CA CYS A 496 -16.30 -2.82 5.87
C CYS A 496 -15.22 -1.88 6.42
N ASN A 497 -14.09 -2.40 6.92
CA ASN A 497 -13.09 -1.61 7.65
C ASN A 497 -11.66 -1.76 7.14
N ALA A 498 -11.40 -2.70 6.21
CA ALA A 498 -10.08 -2.82 5.60
C ALA A 498 -9.84 -1.70 4.60
N TYR A 499 -8.61 -1.20 4.60
CA TYR A 499 -8.14 -0.17 3.70
C TYR A 499 -7.07 -0.73 2.78
N GLU A 500 -7.06 -0.24 1.55
CA GLU A 500 -5.94 -0.47 0.64
C GLU A 500 -4.64 0.11 1.22
N ILE A 501 -3.54 -0.58 0.95
CA ILE A 501 -2.21 0.02 0.89
C ILE A 501 -1.99 0.36 -0.58
N SER A 502 -1.76 1.63 -0.89
CA SER A 502 -1.56 2.08 -2.27
C SER A 502 -0.13 2.55 -2.55
N GLU A 503 0.21 2.58 -3.84
CA GLU A 503 1.41 3.19 -4.40
C GLU A 503 1.04 4.08 -5.59
N MET A 504 1.44 5.35 -5.55
CA MET A 504 1.25 6.27 -6.65
C MET A 504 2.19 5.90 -7.81
N GLN A 505 1.62 5.54 -8.96
CA GLN A 505 2.35 5.39 -10.22
C GLN A 505 2.45 6.77 -10.87
N ILE A 506 3.66 7.33 -10.91
CA ILE A 506 3.92 8.60 -11.58
C ILE A 506 4.28 8.31 -13.03
N THR A 507 3.59 8.98 -13.95
CA THR A 507 3.91 9.00 -15.38
C THR A 507 4.45 10.36 -15.80
N GLY A 508 4.87 10.51 -17.06
CA GLY A 508 5.30 11.80 -17.60
C GLY A 508 4.20 12.88 -17.62
N ASP A 509 2.92 12.49 -17.44
CA ASP A 509 1.76 13.38 -17.38
C ASP A 509 0.99 13.21 -16.07
N ILE A 510 0.52 14.32 -15.49
CA ILE A 510 -0.30 14.33 -14.27
C ILE A 510 -1.60 13.56 -14.47
N ALA A 511 -2.23 13.68 -15.64
CA ALA A 511 -3.47 12.96 -15.93
C ALA A 511 -3.27 11.43 -16.03
N GLY A 512 -2.04 10.99 -16.33
CA GLY A 512 -1.68 9.57 -16.38
C GLY A 512 -1.35 8.96 -15.01
N ASN A 513 -1.20 9.77 -13.96
CA ASN A 513 -0.89 9.27 -12.62
C ASN A 513 -2.04 8.43 -12.07
N LYS A 514 -1.73 7.28 -11.48
CA LYS A 514 -2.73 6.35 -10.94
C LYS A 514 -2.30 5.79 -9.60
N SER A 515 -3.27 5.62 -8.70
CA SER A 515 -3.08 4.88 -7.46
C SER A 515 -3.18 3.38 -7.75
N LEU A 516 -2.10 2.63 -7.52
CA LEU A 516 -2.10 1.18 -7.60
C LEU A 516 -2.37 0.60 -6.21
N GLU A 517 -3.38 -0.25 -6.09
CA GLU A 517 -3.62 -1.04 -4.88
C GLU A 517 -2.57 -2.17 -4.77
N ILE A 518 -1.73 -2.11 -3.75
CA ILE A 518 -0.62 -3.06 -3.56
C ILE A 518 -0.89 -4.10 -2.47
N GLY A 519 -1.91 -3.88 -1.64
CA GLY A 519 -2.24 -4.72 -0.50
C GLY A 519 -3.45 -4.21 0.27
N GLY A 520 -3.82 -4.92 1.33
CA GLY A 520 -4.91 -4.55 2.24
C GLY A 520 -4.46 -4.56 3.69
N ALA A 521 -5.07 -3.74 4.53
CA ALA A 521 -4.69 -3.56 5.93
C ALA A 521 -5.83 -3.13 6.84
N ILE A 522 -5.73 -3.46 8.12
CA ILE A 522 -6.64 -2.98 9.18
C ILE A 522 -5.96 -1.86 9.98
N TYR A 523 -6.62 -0.70 10.03
CA TYR A 523 -6.19 0.48 10.77
C TYR A 523 -7.31 0.88 11.75
N PRO A 524 -7.34 0.33 12.98
CA PRO A 524 -8.51 0.46 13.85
C PRO A 524 -8.91 1.89 14.20
N THR A 525 -7.96 2.84 14.23
CA THR A 525 -8.24 4.25 14.54
C THR A 525 -8.78 4.98 13.32
N ILE A 526 -8.20 4.73 12.14
CA ILE A 526 -8.68 5.32 10.88
C ILE A 526 -10.08 4.77 10.53
N SER A 527 -10.36 3.49 10.81
CA SER A 527 -11.69 2.89 10.63
C SER A 527 -12.82 3.57 11.44
N LEU A 528 -12.50 4.48 12.36
CA LEU A 528 -13.50 5.27 13.09
C LEU A 528 -14.04 6.48 12.29
N THR A 529 -13.37 6.88 11.20
CA THR A 529 -13.83 8.02 10.38
C THR A 529 -14.95 7.57 9.45
N ASN A 530 -16.06 8.30 9.41
CA ASN A 530 -17.17 8.00 8.50
C ASN A 530 -16.96 8.55 7.09
N HIS A 531 -17.85 8.12 6.19
CA HIS A 531 -17.81 8.43 4.78
C HIS A 531 -18.44 9.78 4.40
N SER A 532 -17.84 10.46 3.42
CA SER A 532 -18.52 11.44 2.56
C SER A 532 -18.05 11.33 1.11
N CYS A 533 -18.97 11.51 0.16
CA CYS A 533 -18.62 11.64 -1.27
C CYS A 533 -17.86 12.96 -1.56
N PHE A 534 -17.87 13.90 -0.62
CA PHE A 534 -17.08 15.12 -0.59
C PHE A 534 -16.28 15.21 0.73
N PRO A 535 -15.21 14.41 0.87
CA PRO A 535 -14.47 14.26 2.13
C PRO A 535 -13.67 15.51 2.50
N ASN A 536 -13.43 15.73 3.79
CA ASN A 536 -12.58 16.82 4.28
C ASN A 536 -11.16 16.37 4.66
N VAL A 537 -10.89 15.06 4.55
CA VAL A 537 -9.57 14.46 4.67
C VAL A 537 -9.26 13.58 3.46
N THR A 538 -8.00 13.20 3.34
CA THR A 538 -7.56 12.18 2.40
C THR A 538 -6.48 11.32 3.04
N ARG A 539 -6.37 10.09 2.54
CA ARG A 539 -5.50 9.05 3.01
C ARG A 539 -4.42 8.72 1.98
N TYR A 540 -3.20 8.48 2.46
CA TYR A 540 -2.10 7.96 1.65
C TYR A 540 -1.18 7.10 2.51
N ASN A 541 -0.39 6.23 1.87
CA ASN A 541 0.47 5.29 2.59
C ASN A 541 1.94 5.71 2.56
N VAL A 542 2.65 5.47 3.67
CA VAL A 542 4.11 5.54 3.76
C VAL A 542 4.61 4.21 4.30
N GLY A 543 5.21 3.39 3.43
CA GLY A 543 5.38 1.97 3.71
C GLY A 543 4.01 1.32 3.90
N THR A 544 3.82 0.71 5.07
CA THR A 544 2.54 0.11 5.48
C THR A 544 1.71 1.03 6.37
N ALA A 545 2.22 2.17 6.81
CA ALA A 545 1.45 3.11 7.62
C ALA A 545 0.44 3.85 6.74
N CYS A 546 -0.71 4.22 7.32
CA CYS A 546 -1.66 5.11 6.68
C CYS A 546 -1.61 6.49 7.36
N VAL A 547 -1.60 7.53 6.54
CA VAL A 547 -1.60 8.93 6.97
C VAL A 547 -2.91 9.55 6.52
N LEU A 548 -3.62 10.17 7.47
CA LEU A 548 -4.84 10.92 7.21
C LEU A 548 -4.55 12.42 7.34
N ARG A 549 -4.82 13.19 6.28
CA ARG A 549 -4.50 14.62 6.18
C ARG A 549 -5.71 15.43 5.72
N ALA A 550 -5.94 16.59 6.33
CA ALA A 550 -7.02 17.50 5.97
C ALA A 550 -6.83 18.06 4.55
N THR A 551 -7.88 18.03 3.74
CA THR A 551 -7.93 18.59 2.38
C THR A 551 -8.61 19.95 2.33
N ARG A 552 -9.34 20.33 3.37
CA ARG A 552 -9.96 21.64 3.56
C ARG A 552 -10.02 22.02 5.04
N PHE A 553 -10.43 23.24 5.33
CA PHE A 553 -10.73 23.68 6.68
C PHE A 553 -11.82 22.79 7.30
N ILE A 554 -11.59 22.37 8.55
CA ILE A 554 -12.56 21.61 9.34
C ILE A 554 -12.82 22.43 10.61
N PRO A 555 -14.02 23.00 10.77
CA PRO A 555 -14.40 23.72 11.98
C PRO A 555 -14.38 22.78 13.19
N ARG A 556 -14.15 23.35 14.38
CA ARG A 556 -14.42 22.65 15.65
C ARG A 556 -15.81 22.01 15.64
N ASP A 557 -15.90 20.81 16.20
CA ASP A 557 -17.10 19.98 16.33
C ASP A 557 -17.65 19.41 15.00
N ALA A 558 -17.06 19.77 13.85
CA ALA A 558 -17.37 19.12 12.58
C ALA A 558 -16.77 17.71 12.50
N GLU A 559 -17.47 16.81 11.80
CA GLU A 559 -17.03 15.44 11.59
C GLU A 559 -15.82 15.36 10.64
N ILE A 560 -14.87 14.50 10.96
CA ILE A 560 -13.76 14.10 10.09
C ILE A 560 -14.28 13.02 9.15
N LEU A 561 -14.43 13.38 7.87
CA LEU A 561 -15.10 12.59 6.86
C LEU A 561 -14.09 12.13 5.79
N ASP A 562 -13.84 10.84 5.75
CA ASP A 562 -13.02 10.16 4.74
C ASP A 562 -13.86 9.75 3.52
N ASN A 563 -13.21 9.29 2.46
CA ASN A 563 -13.88 8.73 1.29
C ASN A 563 -13.61 7.24 1.15
N TYR A 564 -14.68 6.47 0.90
CA TYR A 564 -14.65 5.01 0.84
C TYR A 564 -14.53 4.49 -0.60
N GLY A 565 -13.97 5.31 -1.51
CA GLY A 565 -13.73 4.96 -2.91
C GLY A 565 -14.68 5.59 -3.93
N TYR A 566 -15.64 6.42 -3.49
CA TYR A 566 -16.68 6.98 -4.37
C TYR A 566 -16.80 8.50 -4.20
N PHE A 567 -16.08 9.24 -5.03
CA PHE A 567 -16.15 10.71 -5.05
C PHE A 567 -17.33 11.20 -5.89
N PHE A 568 -18.03 12.24 -5.43
CA PHE A 568 -19.20 12.75 -6.15
C PHE A 568 -18.87 13.25 -7.56
N HIS A 569 -17.65 13.78 -7.75
CA HIS A 569 -17.21 14.41 -8.99
C HIS A 569 -16.79 13.41 -10.06
N ALA A 570 -16.51 12.16 -9.67
CA ALA A 570 -16.01 11.10 -10.55
C ALA A 570 -17.00 9.92 -10.70
N THR A 571 -17.90 9.71 -9.74
CA THR A 571 -18.82 8.56 -9.73
C THR A 571 -20.28 9.02 -9.68
N PRO A 572 -21.17 8.57 -10.60
CA PRO A 572 -22.60 8.87 -10.59
C PRO A 572 -23.31 8.57 -9.27
N LEU A 573 -24.41 9.28 -8.98
CA LEU A 573 -25.13 9.21 -7.70
C LEU A 573 -25.66 7.80 -7.38
N ILE A 574 -26.26 7.15 -8.36
CA ILE A 574 -26.82 5.82 -8.20
C ILE A 574 -25.69 4.83 -7.91
N GLU A 575 -24.64 4.86 -8.73
CA GLU A 575 -23.48 3.96 -8.58
C GLU A 575 -22.81 4.11 -7.21
N ARG A 576 -22.52 5.33 -6.76
CA ARG A 576 -21.88 5.54 -5.45
C ARG A 576 -22.77 5.07 -4.29
N ARG A 577 -24.09 5.32 -4.34
CA ARG A 577 -25.01 4.84 -3.29
C ARG A 577 -25.15 3.32 -3.29
N ASP A 578 -25.29 2.71 -4.46
CA ASP A 578 -25.42 1.25 -4.58
C ASP A 578 -24.17 0.54 -4.11
N ALA A 579 -22.99 1.04 -4.49
CA ALA A 579 -21.73 0.47 -4.04
C ALA A 579 -21.54 0.60 -2.52
N LEU A 580 -21.85 1.77 -1.94
CA LEU A 580 -21.79 1.98 -0.49
C LEU A 580 -22.79 1.11 0.27
N ARG A 581 -24.03 0.97 -0.24
CA ARG A 581 -25.05 0.09 0.34
C ARG A 581 -24.62 -1.37 0.30
N ASN A 582 -24.05 -1.81 -0.82
CA ASN A 582 -23.62 -3.19 -1.02
C ASN A 582 -22.40 -3.56 -0.16
N GLN A 583 -21.41 -2.67 -0.01
CA GLN A 583 -20.20 -2.98 0.75
C GLN A 583 -20.31 -2.61 2.24
N TYR A 584 -20.79 -1.40 2.55
CA TYR A 584 -20.76 -0.81 3.89
C TYR A 584 -22.13 -0.77 4.58
N LYS A 585 -23.20 -1.21 3.90
CA LYS A 585 -24.55 -1.41 4.46
C LYS A 585 -25.19 -0.12 5.02
N PHE A 586 -24.97 1.01 4.33
CA PHE A 586 -25.63 2.28 4.61
C PHE A 586 -25.92 3.05 3.31
N ASP A 587 -26.88 3.98 3.39
CA ASP A 587 -27.19 4.92 2.32
C ASP A 587 -26.56 6.29 2.60
N CYS A 588 -25.74 6.79 1.66
CA CYS A 588 -25.05 8.07 1.85
C CYS A 588 -26.02 9.27 1.74
N SER A 589 -26.01 10.08 2.79
CA SER A 589 -26.77 11.33 2.95
C SER A 589 -25.89 12.58 3.04
N CYS A 590 -24.62 12.51 2.59
CA CYS A 590 -23.76 13.70 2.53
C CYS A 590 -24.34 14.75 1.57
N ASP A 591 -23.95 16.02 1.72
CA ASP A 591 -24.43 17.14 0.89
C ASP A 591 -24.43 16.82 -0.61
N ALA A 592 -23.36 16.20 -1.11
CA ALA A 592 -23.25 15.83 -2.52
C ALA A 592 -24.29 14.79 -2.99
N CYS A 593 -24.74 13.91 -2.08
CA CYS A 593 -25.78 12.93 -2.36
C CYS A 593 -27.19 13.50 -2.13
N THR A 594 -27.36 14.33 -1.11
CA THR A 594 -28.64 14.97 -0.75
C THR A 594 -29.05 16.00 -1.79
N TYR A 595 -28.12 16.87 -2.20
CA TYR A 595 -28.35 17.92 -3.20
C TYR A 595 -27.98 17.50 -4.62
N GLN A 596 -27.70 16.21 -4.85
CA GLN A 596 -27.43 15.63 -6.18
C GLN A 596 -26.38 16.42 -6.98
N TRP A 597 -25.23 16.71 -6.36
CA TRP A 597 -24.17 17.47 -7.01
C TRP A 597 -23.69 16.83 -8.32
N PRO A 598 -23.30 17.64 -9.32
CA PRO A 598 -22.96 17.17 -10.65
C PRO A 598 -21.61 16.44 -10.67
N LEU A 599 -21.38 15.70 -11.76
CA LEU A 599 -20.07 15.18 -12.10
C LEU A 599 -19.19 16.32 -12.65
N TYR A 600 -17.88 16.23 -12.44
CA TYR A 600 -16.91 17.13 -13.05
C TYR A 600 -15.96 16.33 -13.96
N PRO A 601 -16.41 15.92 -15.15
CA PRO A 601 -15.53 15.26 -16.11
C PRO A 601 -14.38 16.20 -16.52
N HIS A 602 -13.30 15.63 -17.07
CA HIS A 602 -12.09 16.34 -17.49
C HIS A 602 -12.26 17.26 -18.71
N GLN A 603 -13.37 18.00 -18.83
CA GLN A 603 -13.64 18.95 -19.92
C GLN A 603 -14.35 20.20 -19.40
N GLY A 604 -13.91 21.37 -19.88
CA GLY A 604 -14.52 22.67 -19.59
C GLY A 604 -13.88 23.40 -18.40
N GLY A 605 -13.53 24.67 -18.60
CA GLY A 605 -13.22 25.62 -17.53
C GLY A 605 -14.52 26.24 -17.04
N GLU A 606 -15.06 25.73 -15.94
CA GLU A 606 -16.14 26.45 -15.24
C GLU A 606 -15.55 27.70 -14.56
N PRO A 607 -16.31 28.81 -14.52
CA PRO A 607 -15.86 29.98 -13.80
C PRO A 607 -15.74 29.65 -12.31
N VAL A 608 -14.73 30.23 -11.64
CA VAL A 608 -14.62 30.14 -10.18
C VAL A 608 -15.86 30.79 -9.56
N VAL A 609 -16.65 30.00 -8.84
CA VAL A 609 -17.86 30.44 -8.14
C VAL A 609 -17.55 30.65 -6.66
N PHE A 610 -18.03 31.76 -6.11
CA PHE A 610 -17.78 32.16 -4.73
C PHE A 610 -18.99 32.89 -4.12
N ARG A 611 -19.05 32.97 -2.79
CA ARG A 611 -20.09 33.64 -2.02
C ARG A 611 -19.82 35.14 -2.00
N CYS A 612 -20.85 35.96 -2.16
CA CYS A 612 -20.73 37.39 -1.93
C CYS A 612 -20.20 37.67 -0.50
N PRO A 613 -19.24 38.60 -0.31
CA PRO A 613 -18.64 38.86 1.00
C PRO A 613 -19.52 39.71 1.93
N VAL A 614 -20.58 40.34 1.40
CA VAL A 614 -21.51 41.17 2.17
C VAL A 614 -22.34 40.26 3.07
N SER A 615 -22.37 40.51 4.38
CA SER A 615 -23.03 39.63 5.37
C SER A 615 -24.53 39.40 5.10
N THR A 616 -25.21 40.40 4.53
CA THR A 616 -26.62 40.34 4.12
C THR A 616 -26.84 39.69 2.75
N CYS A 617 -25.78 39.40 1.99
CA CYS A 617 -25.85 38.77 0.68
C CYS A 617 -24.99 37.51 0.63
N GLN A 618 -25.62 36.34 0.58
CA GLN A 618 -24.92 35.05 0.48
C GLN A 618 -25.06 34.39 -0.89
N ALA A 619 -25.50 35.13 -1.89
CA ALA A 619 -25.71 34.57 -3.21
C ALA A 619 -24.39 34.17 -3.89
N PRO A 620 -24.40 33.08 -4.67
CA PRO A 620 -23.25 32.69 -5.49
C PRO A 620 -22.98 33.76 -6.54
N SER A 621 -21.70 34.01 -6.77
CA SER A 621 -21.17 34.96 -7.74
C SER A 621 -19.99 34.33 -8.49
N SER A 622 -19.62 34.91 -9.63
CA SER A 622 -18.53 34.37 -10.47
C SER A 622 -17.67 35.48 -11.07
N LEU A 623 -16.45 35.11 -11.47
CA LEU A 623 -15.45 36.01 -12.08
C LEU A 623 -15.79 36.54 -13.49
N GLY A 624 -17.03 36.43 -13.96
CA GLY A 624 -17.39 36.81 -15.34
C GLY A 624 -17.07 38.28 -15.65
N ASP A 625 -16.08 38.50 -16.53
CA ASP A 625 -15.63 39.70 -17.27
C ASP A 625 -15.18 40.98 -16.51
N GLY A 626 -14.26 40.87 -15.54
CA GLY A 626 -13.37 41.98 -15.15
C GLY A 626 -13.62 42.71 -13.82
N LEU A 627 -12.59 43.44 -13.35
CA LEU A 627 -12.40 44.03 -12.00
C LEU A 627 -13.41 45.12 -11.56
N LYS A 628 -14.33 45.55 -12.42
CA LYS A 628 -15.33 46.61 -12.12
C LYS A 628 -16.76 46.07 -12.22
N LYS A 629 -17.11 45.09 -11.40
CA LYS A 629 -18.49 44.61 -11.29
C LYS A 629 -18.97 44.68 -9.85
N LYS A 630 -20.28 44.94 -9.73
CA LYS A 630 -21.05 44.81 -8.51
C LYS A 630 -21.61 43.40 -8.38
N CYS A 631 -21.85 42.94 -7.15
CA CYS A 631 -22.57 41.69 -6.91
C CYS A 631 -23.89 41.70 -7.69
N ARG A 632 -24.18 40.64 -8.46
CA ARG A 632 -25.41 40.55 -9.26
C ARG A 632 -26.68 40.49 -8.40
N THR A 633 -26.55 40.19 -7.11
CA THR A 633 -27.66 40.05 -6.18
C THR A 633 -27.84 41.29 -5.31
N CYS A 634 -26.83 41.73 -4.56
CA CYS A 634 -26.97 42.89 -3.67
C CYS A 634 -26.51 44.22 -4.27
N GLY A 635 -25.82 44.20 -5.41
CA GLY A 635 -25.31 45.41 -6.05
C GLY A 635 -24.11 46.06 -5.37
N ASP A 636 -23.51 45.44 -4.34
CA ASP A 636 -22.28 45.96 -3.72
C ASP A 636 -21.09 45.87 -4.68
N GLU A 637 -20.37 46.98 -4.83
CA GLU A 637 -19.19 47.10 -5.70
C GLU A 637 -17.88 47.02 -4.92
N LYS A 638 -17.85 47.51 -3.67
CA LYS A 638 -16.61 47.71 -2.92
C LYS A 638 -16.08 46.40 -2.34
N ASP A 639 -16.88 45.71 -1.54
CA ASP A 639 -16.46 44.45 -0.91
C ASP A 639 -16.37 43.35 -1.96
N TYR A 640 -17.30 43.34 -2.92
CA TYR A 640 -17.24 42.43 -4.06
C TYR A 640 -15.97 42.63 -4.91
N GLY A 641 -15.67 43.88 -5.30
CA GLY A 641 -14.48 44.20 -6.10
C GLY A 641 -13.18 43.84 -5.39
N LYS A 642 -13.12 44.06 -4.07
CA LYS A 642 -11.99 43.65 -3.23
C LYS A 642 -11.78 42.13 -3.25
N LEU A 643 -12.85 41.35 -3.07
CA LEU A 643 -12.78 39.88 -3.11
C LEU A 643 -12.31 39.38 -4.48
N VAL A 644 -12.86 39.93 -5.57
CA VAL A 644 -12.46 39.56 -6.94
C VAL A 644 -10.99 39.83 -7.18
N SER A 645 -10.49 41.00 -6.77
CA SER A 645 -9.05 41.32 -6.88
C SER A 645 -8.20 40.31 -6.12
N GLU A 646 -8.56 40.00 -4.88
CA GLU A 646 -7.81 39.03 -4.06
C GLU A 646 -7.76 37.63 -4.71
N ILE A 647 -8.87 37.16 -5.28
CA ILE A 647 -8.92 35.88 -5.98
C ILE A 647 -8.06 35.94 -7.24
N SER A 648 -8.21 36.99 -8.06
CA SER A 648 -7.45 37.16 -9.30
C SER A 648 -5.94 37.23 -9.07
N ASP A 649 -5.49 37.91 -8.02
CA ASP A 649 -4.07 38.03 -7.67
C ASP A 649 -3.45 36.69 -7.25
N LYS A 650 -4.25 35.78 -6.66
CA LYS A 650 -3.81 34.47 -6.18
C LYS A 650 -4.00 33.32 -7.18
N LEU A 651 -4.82 33.49 -8.22
CA LEU A 651 -5.01 32.45 -9.25
C LEU A 651 -3.70 31.94 -9.89
N PRO A 652 -2.67 32.77 -10.15
CA PRO A 652 -1.38 32.30 -10.66
C PRO A 652 -0.67 31.27 -9.77
N ASP A 653 -0.92 31.25 -8.46
CA ASP A 653 -0.31 30.28 -7.54
C ASP A 653 -0.77 28.85 -7.84
N TYR A 654 -2.01 28.67 -8.30
CA TYR A 654 -2.50 27.37 -8.73
C TYR A 654 -1.73 26.86 -9.96
N SER A 655 -1.56 27.69 -10.99
CA SER A 655 -0.77 27.34 -12.18
C SER A 655 0.70 27.04 -11.82
N LYS A 656 1.27 27.80 -10.90
CA LYS A 656 2.61 27.55 -10.36
C LYS A 656 2.71 26.21 -9.64
N ALA A 657 1.71 25.84 -8.84
CA ALA A 657 1.67 24.55 -8.17
C ALA A 657 1.60 23.37 -9.16
N ILE A 658 0.82 23.50 -10.24
CA ILE A 658 0.79 22.52 -11.33
C ILE A 658 2.18 22.34 -11.95
N GLN A 659 2.88 23.43 -12.28
CA GLN A 659 4.23 23.37 -12.85
C GLN A 659 5.23 22.71 -11.89
N GLN A 660 5.13 22.99 -10.59
CA GLN A 660 5.95 22.35 -9.57
C GLN A 660 5.69 20.84 -9.51
N MET A 661 4.42 20.43 -9.60
CA MET A 661 4.03 19.02 -9.63
C MET A 661 4.55 18.31 -10.89
N GLN A 662 4.43 18.91 -12.07
CA GLN A 662 4.99 18.40 -13.33
C GLN A 662 6.51 18.25 -13.25
N SER A 663 7.17 19.13 -12.50
CA SER A 663 8.61 19.07 -12.24
C SER A 663 9.00 18.09 -11.12
N GLY A 664 8.07 17.28 -10.61
CA GLY A 664 8.30 16.32 -9.52
C GLY A 664 8.49 16.95 -8.13
N ARG A 665 8.23 18.26 -7.96
CA ARG A 665 8.39 18.99 -6.69
C ARG A 665 7.10 18.97 -5.86
N PHE A 666 6.67 17.78 -5.47
CA PHE A 666 5.37 17.56 -4.80
C PHE A 666 5.22 18.28 -3.46
N GLU A 667 6.29 18.36 -2.64
CA GLU A 667 6.22 19.03 -1.33
C GLU A 667 5.96 20.53 -1.48
N THR A 668 6.68 21.21 -2.39
CA THR A 668 6.48 22.64 -2.65
C THR A 668 5.14 22.93 -3.32
N ALA A 669 4.70 22.03 -4.22
CA ALA A 669 3.38 22.12 -4.83
C ALA A 669 2.28 22.02 -3.77
N LEU A 670 2.39 21.05 -2.86
CA LEU A 670 1.46 20.87 -1.76
C LEU A 670 1.41 22.10 -0.84
N GLN A 671 2.54 22.70 -0.50
CA GLN A 671 2.59 23.92 0.32
C GLN A 671 1.83 25.09 -0.35
N THR A 672 2.03 25.27 -1.66
CA THR A 672 1.34 26.29 -2.46
C THR A 672 -0.17 26.01 -2.51
N LEU A 673 -0.55 24.75 -2.76
CA LEU A 673 -1.96 24.33 -2.83
C LEU A 673 -2.67 24.47 -1.50
N VAL A 674 -2.00 24.19 -0.37
CA VAL A 674 -2.59 24.36 0.97
C VAL A 674 -2.93 25.83 1.25
N GLN A 675 -2.09 26.77 0.83
CA GLN A 675 -2.35 28.20 0.96
C GLN A 675 -3.52 28.63 0.06
N HIS A 676 -3.52 28.16 -1.18
CA HIS A 676 -4.59 28.41 -2.14
C HIS A 676 -5.94 27.83 -1.65
N GLN A 677 -5.94 26.62 -1.10
CA GLN A 677 -7.09 25.96 -0.51
C GLN A 677 -7.63 26.74 0.70
N ALA A 678 -6.77 27.22 1.59
CA ALA A 678 -7.18 28.02 2.73
C ALA A 678 -7.83 29.35 2.31
N MET A 679 -7.39 29.94 1.21
CA MET A 679 -8.04 31.10 0.60
C MET A 679 -9.43 30.73 0.07
N LEU A 680 -9.55 29.64 -0.69
CA LEU A 680 -10.83 29.16 -1.23
C LEU A 680 -11.86 28.85 -0.13
N ASP A 681 -11.43 28.28 1.01
CA ASP A 681 -12.31 27.96 2.13
C ASP A 681 -13.07 29.18 2.69
N GLY A 682 -12.56 30.40 2.49
CA GLY A 682 -13.19 31.63 2.94
C GLY A 682 -14.38 32.09 2.09
N PHE A 683 -14.52 31.61 0.85
CA PHE A 683 -15.52 32.11 -0.09
C PHE A 683 -16.15 31.08 -1.01
N ALA A 684 -15.69 29.83 -1.07
CA ALA A 684 -16.24 28.85 -1.99
C ALA A 684 -17.74 28.58 -1.72
N VAL A 685 -18.51 28.38 -2.78
CA VAL A 685 -19.90 27.88 -2.72
C VAL A 685 -19.92 26.51 -3.35
N TYR A 686 -20.35 25.49 -2.59
CA TYR A 686 -20.37 24.12 -3.09
C TYR A 686 -21.65 23.81 -3.86
N PRO A 687 -21.59 22.94 -4.88
CA PRO A 687 -20.37 22.33 -5.44
C PRO A 687 -19.60 23.33 -6.32
N ALA A 688 -18.26 23.33 -6.21
CA ALA A 688 -17.38 24.16 -7.04
C ALA A 688 -16.29 23.31 -7.69
N LYS A 689 -16.19 23.38 -9.03
CA LYS A 689 -15.21 22.61 -9.79
C LYS A 689 -13.76 22.95 -9.42
N HIS A 690 -13.38 24.24 -9.45
CA HIS A 690 -12.01 24.67 -9.11
C HIS A 690 -11.59 24.24 -7.70
N TYR A 691 -12.51 24.31 -6.75
CA TYR A 691 -12.29 23.83 -5.39
C TYR A 691 -12.00 22.33 -5.36
N THR A 692 -12.76 21.54 -6.13
CA THR A 692 -12.59 20.10 -6.25
C THR A 692 -11.27 19.74 -6.96
N ASP A 693 -10.89 20.48 -8.01
CA ASP A 693 -9.65 20.30 -8.75
C ASP A 693 -8.43 20.51 -7.82
N VAL A 694 -8.42 21.58 -7.02
CA VAL A 694 -7.35 21.85 -6.04
C VAL A 694 -7.21 20.70 -5.05
N GLN A 695 -8.33 20.18 -4.53
CA GLN A 695 -8.30 19.04 -3.62
C GLN A 695 -7.77 17.76 -4.27
N GLU A 696 -8.09 17.51 -5.54
CA GLU A 696 -7.56 16.35 -6.28
C GLU A 696 -6.04 16.45 -6.47
N ILE A 697 -5.54 17.62 -6.85
CA ILE A 697 -4.10 17.83 -7.02
C ILE A 697 -3.37 17.75 -5.67
N MET A 698 -3.98 18.26 -4.60
CA MET A 698 -3.48 18.08 -3.24
C MET A 698 -3.38 16.59 -2.88
N ARG A 699 -4.41 15.78 -3.18
CA ARG A 699 -4.39 14.32 -2.98
C ARG A 699 -3.23 13.67 -3.73
N GLN A 700 -3.06 14.02 -5.00
CA GLN A 700 -1.95 13.47 -5.79
C GLN A 700 -0.59 13.85 -5.22
N CYS A 701 -0.39 15.11 -4.83
CA CYS A 701 0.86 15.53 -4.18
C CYS A 701 1.13 14.76 -2.89
N MET A 702 0.11 14.59 -2.03
CA MET A 702 0.23 13.83 -0.78
C MET A 702 0.59 12.35 -1.03
N SER A 703 -0.08 11.71 -1.99
CA SER A 703 0.22 10.32 -2.37
C SER A 703 1.62 10.16 -2.97
N SER A 704 2.09 11.12 -3.76
CA SER A 704 3.45 11.14 -4.32
C SER A 704 4.55 11.31 -3.25
N LEU A 705 4.24 11.93 -2.11
CA LEU A 705 5.11 11.97 -0.91
C LEU A 705 5.10 10.65 -0.13
N GLY A 706 4.12 9.77 -0.40
CA GLY A 706 3.89 8.48 0.22
C GLY A 706 4.67 7.31 -0.41
N ASN A 707 3.98 6.24 -0.76
CA ASN A 707 4.53 5.16 -1.60
C ASN A 707 4.45 5.61 -3.06
N VAL A 708 5.57 5.52 -3.79
CA VAL A 708 5.60 5.96 -5.19
C VAL A 708 6.47 5.04 -6.04
N ASN A 709 6.08 4.91 -7.30
CA ASN A 709 6.88 4.32 -8.36
C ASN A 709 6.88 5.28 -9.56
N HIS A 710 8.06 5.55 -10.12
CA HIS A 710 8.18 6.33 -11.35
C HIS A 710 8.19 5.34 -12.51
N CYS A 711 7.11 5.34 -13.28
CA CYS A 711 7.02 4.50 -14.47
C CYS A 711 7.89 5.12 -15.57
N GLU A 712 8.82 4.34 -16.11
CA GLU A 712 9.46 4.71 -17.37
C GLU A 712 8.37 4.77 -18.44
N ALA A 713 8.44 5.77 -19.32
CA ALA A 713 7.49 5.89 -20.42
C ALA A 713 7.62 4.61 -21.26
N THR A 714 6.65 3.71 -21.12
CA THR A 714 6.51 2.60 -22.05
C THR A 714 6.19 3.24 -23.39
N ASN A 715 7.19 3.34 -24.27
CA ASN A 715 6.92 3.44 -25.70
C ASN A 715 6.20 2.13 -26.07
N THR A 716 4.88 2.12 -25.89
CA THR A 716 4.00 1.16 -26.54
C THR A 716 3.99 1.56 -28.02
N GLU A 717 4.95 1.03 -28.76
CA GLU A 717 4.79 0.76 -30.20
C GLU A 717 4.36 -0.69 -30.40
#